data_AF-A0AA35WQM2-F1
#
_entry.id   AF-A0AA35WQM2-F1
#
_cell.length_a   1.000
_cell.length_b   1.000
_cell.length_c   1.000
_cell.angle_alpha   90.00
_cell.angle_beta   90.00
_cell.angle_gamma   90.00
#
_symmetry.space_group_name_H-M   'P 1'
#
loop_
_entity.id
_entity.type
_entity.pdbx_description
1 polymer ?
#
loop_
_entity_poly.entity_id
_entity_poly.type
_entity_poly.pdbx_seq_one_letter_code
_entity_poly.pdbx_strand_id
1 'polypeptide(L)'
;MSHLTIAVVGATGAVGAEFLKIVEQRHPQLHSLKLLASSRSAGTRLTVNGKEFTVEETTEDSFKGVDIAFISASTEASRHWAPIAVAAGAVVIDDSSAFRMQDDVPLVVPEVNGADVTWHPGIIAIPNCSTTPLVMVAHPIHRVNPIKRIIADTYQSVSGAGGAAVQELREQSEALLKGQSVTPRHQPKQIGFNVIPQIDSFLDNGYTREEQKMIDESRKIMHAPDIRVSATCVRVPVMVSHSAGVHLELERAMDIGEIRALLMDMPGVTVLDNTEGGDYPIPWDVAGEDDVFVGRIRKDASNLSGIALWIVSDNLRKGAALNSIQIAEELVDRECLKAGSSPRPKFRTGELESLETAEFRRDMDFFRANVDELLPDYRGRVHSKYGDRPVVISEVPPKPRINRHPGFHRVPKMPGERADYSAVPGYVPGYLKLEELDPEFTRGVIGQGSYERVFRAYISIENYPPHEINASSFDMPYAILGRDVLNQYHITLDGPNQKLTITRLPMTSARTDGHYSIELPLSCPLLINGEEGPATGGGEFQRENPANAQQVATVAAQGTLEDARAGIDAARRAFDGNAGNWLNNYKLREQVLFRTAQLMRENADRLAQVVSLEVGMPMRQAVPHIAAAADIFEFYAGLAGKIYGESFTLPNGSLINLIKEPVAPALAAGCTIVLKPASYTPAAAYELVKLMHQTDIPAGVLNLVPGPGTVVGSELVTSRDIDKLSFTGETGTGKMIAAQAAIEVKRISLELGGKAPYLIFDDADVEGASRAAVFGMFRNAGQACGATTRLLLQEGIHDQVLERVTQLTRNIEVGNPAANSTDQGPLISASQERVVQEYIQFGLDAGFDLVTGGSKLQGEGYDHGYYVEPTIFDGVDNASRLGQEEIFGPVVAVTTFSDEAEAVALANAVDFGLVAGVWSADYPRAMRVARGIRAGTVWIWDNYAQPVEGIWGGYKQSGMGRELGYHGLEDFLEVKQIFTDGTGLTSKPPYGQVIKE
;
A
#
# COMPACT_ATOMS: atom_id res chain seq x y z
N MET A 1 -16.01 26.66 -38.69
CA MET A 1 -17.09 25.71 -38.31
C MET A 1 -18.48 26.08 -38.86
N SER A 2 -19.11 27.19 -38.44
CA SER A 2 -20.54 27.52 -38.73
C SER A 2 -21.04 27.35 -40.18
N HIS A 3 -20.20 27.58 -41.18
CA HIS A 3 -20.56 27.51 -42.61
C HIS A 3 -20.36 26.13 -43.27
N LEU A 4 -19.86 25.14 -42.53
CA LEU A 4 -19.56 23.81 -43.07
C LEU A 4 -20.78 22.88 -43.03
N THR A 5 -20.85 21.98 -44.00
CA THR A 5 -21.70 20.80 -44.00
C THR A 5 -20.92 19.61 -43.47
N ILE A 6 -21.30 19.13 -42.28
CA ILE A 6 -20.63 17.99 -41.63
C ILE A 6 -21.51 16.75 -41.71
N ALA A 7 -20.96 15.66 -42.25
CA ALA A 7 -21.58 14.34 -42.22
C ALA A 7 -21.06 13.53 -41.03
N VAL A 8 -21.96 12.79 -40.37
CA VAL A 8 -21.65 11.93 -39.21
C VAL A 8 -22.05 10.50 -39.56
N VAL A 9 -21.09 9.69 -40.03
CA VAL A 9 -21.29 8.26 -40.29
C VAL A 9 -21.14 7.50 -38.98
N GLY A 10 -22.22 6.83 -38.57
CA GLY A 10 -22.33 6.23 -37.24
C GLY A 10 -23.08 7.10 -36.23
N ALA A 11 -23.93 8.04 -36.68
CA ALA A 11 -24.65 8.99 -35.80
C ALA A 11 -25.49 8.34 -34.68
N THR A 12 -25.91 7.08 -34.81
CA THR A 12 -26.61 6.32 -33.76
C THR A 12 -25.70 5.46 -32.87
N GLY A 13 -24.37 5.57 -33.02
CA GLY A 13 -23.37 4.91 -32.19
C GLY A 13 -23.05 5.70 -30.91
N ALA A 14 -22.27 5.12 -29.99
CA ALA A 14 -21.93 5.78 -28.72
C ALA A 14 -21.13 7.07 -28.93
N VAL A 15 -20.03 7.01 -29.71
CA VAL A 15 -19.22 8.17 -30.07
C VAL A 15 -19.99 9.14 -30.96
N GLY A 16 -20.78 8.64 -31.92
CA GLY A 16 -21.62 9.48 -32.79
C GLY A 16 -22.69 10.28 -32.03
N ALA A 17 -23.31 9.70 -31.01
CA ALA A 17 -24.24 10.42 -30.13
C ALA A 17 -23.52 11.45 -29.26
N GLU A 18 -22.30 11.15 -28.78
CA GLU A 18 -21.51 12.08 -27.97
C GLU A 18 -20.99 13.27 -28.80
N PHE A 19 -20.56 13.01 -30.04
CA PHE A 19 -20.20 14.04 -31.04
C PHE A 19 -21.32 15.06 -31.21
N LEU A 20 -22.57 14.60 -31.35
CA LEU A 20 -23.70 15.51 -31.53
C LEU A 20 -23.92 16.41 -30.30
N LYS A 21 -23.82 15.88 -29.08
CA LYS A 21 -23.89 16.70 -27.84
C LYS A 21 -22.79 17.76 -27.79
N ILE A 22 -21.55 17.37 -28.10
CA ILE A 22 -20.40 18.29 -28.08
C ILE A 22 -20.55 19.36 -29.17
N VAL A 23 -21.12 19.02 -30.32
CA VAL A 23 -21.51 19.99 -31.36
C VAL A 23 -22.59 20.97 -30.87
N GLU A 24 -23.59 20.52 -30.11
CA GLU A 24 -24.56 21.44 -29.48
C GLU A 24 -23.91 22.38 -28.46
N GLN A 25 -22.94 21.87 -27.68
CA GLN A 25 -22.22 22.63 -26.65
C GLN A 25 -21.23 23.65 -27.25
N ARG A 26 -20.39 23.25 -28.20
CA ARG A 26 -19.30 24.08 -28.78
C ARG A 26 -19.76 24.89 -30.00
N HIS A 27 -20.62 24.33 -30.85
CA HIS A 27 -21.00 24.90 -32.14
C HIS A 27 -22.53 24.99 -32.34
N PRO A 28 -23.28 25.69 -31.47
CA PRO A 28 -24.74 25.82 -31.60
C PRO A 28 -25.20 26.53 -32.89
N GLN A 29 -24.28 27.25 -33.56
CA GLN A 29 -24.50 27.89 -34.87
C GLN A 29 -24.29 26.91 -36.06
N LEU A 30 -23.84 25.68 -35.83
CA LEU A 30 -23.74 24.68 -36.89
C LEU A 30 -25.15 24.19 -37.25
N HIS A 31 -25.50 24.31 -38.53
CA HIS A 31 -26.86 24.07 -39.01
C HIS A 31 -26.94 23.10 -40.20
N SER A 32 -25.82 22.81 -40.86
CA SER A 32 -25.74 21.84 -41.95
C SER A 32 -25.10 20.55 -41.44
N LEU A 33 -25.95 19.63 -40.97
CA LEU A 33 -25.57 18.30 -40.49
C LEU A 33 -26.25 17.23 -41.33
N LYS A 34 -25.50 16.19 -41.67
CA LYS A 34 -26.02 15.00 -42.34
C LYS A 34 -25.74 13.76 -41.51
N LEU A 35 -26.79 13.21 -40.89
CA LEU A 35 -26.67 12.09 -39.97
C LEU A 35 -26.80 10.78 -40.76
N LEU A 36 -25.74 9.97 -40.78
CA LEU A 36 -25.60 8.79 -41.61
C LEU A 36 -25.41 7.53 -40.75
N ALA A 37 -26.06 6.43 -41.14
CA ALA A 37 -25.90 5.14 -40.49
C ALA A 37 -26.13 3.97 -41.48
N SER A 38 -26.20 2.74 -40.97
CA SER A 38 -26.67 1.59 -41.74
C SER A 38 -28.19 1.64 -41.96
N SER A 39 -28.70 0.91 -42.95
CA SER A 39 -30.15 0.71 -43.23
C SER A 39 -30.97 0.40 -41.98
N ARG A 40 -30.42 -0.35 -41.03
CA ARG A 40 -31.09 -0.70 -39.76
C ARG A 40 -31.43 0.52 -38.88
N SER A 41 -30.63 1.58 -38.97
CA SER A 41 -30.81 2.83 -38.23
C SER A 41 -31.46 3.94 -39.05
N ALA A 42 -31.59 3.79 -40.36
CA ALA A 42 -32.20 4.79 -41.23
C ALA A 42 -33.67 5.05 -40.85
N GLY A 43 -34.10 6.32 -40.92
CA GLY A 43 -35.40 6.77 -40.44
C GLY A 43 -35.47 7.05 -38.93
N THR A 44 -34.43 6.73 -38.15
CA THR A 44 -34.30 7.22 -36.77
C THR A 44 -34.29 8.75 -36.77
N ARG A 45 -34.96 9.38 -35.80
CA ARG A 45 -34.95 10.83 -35.63
C ARG A 45 -34.07 11.22 -34.45
N LEU A 46 -33.21 12.21 -34.65
CA LEU A 46 -32.32 12.77 -33.63
C LEU A 46 -32.48 14.29 -33.60
N THR A 47 -32.60 14.87 -32.42
CA THR A 47 -32.63 16.34 -32.25
C THR A 47 -31.21 16.85 -32.04
N VAL A 48 -30.83 17.89 -32.77
CA VAL A 48 -29.53 18.59 -32.62
C VAL A 48 -29.76 20.08 -32.81
N ASN A 49 -29.26 20.92 -31.89
CA ASN A 49 -29.49 22.37 -31.85
C ASN A 49 -30.99 22.74 -31.93
N GLY A 50 -31.83 21.95 -31.25
CA GLY A 50 -33.30 22.08 -31.26
C GLY A 50 -33.99 21.77 -32.60
N LYS A 51 -33.25 21.27 -33.60
CA LYS A 51 -33.77 20.88 -34.93
C LYS A 51 -33.83 19.36 -35.03
N GLU A 52 -34.91 18.83 -35.60
CA GLU A 52 -35.09 17.40 -35.83
C GLU A 52 -34.43 16.97 -37.15
N PHE A 53 -33.42 16.10 -37.07
CA PHE A 53 -32.74 15.49 -38.20
C PHE A 53 -33.19 14.02 -38.33
N THR A 54 -33.43 13.57 -39.56
CA THR A 54 -33.65 12.14 -39.85
C THR A 54 -32.33 11.51 -40.25
N VAL A 55 -32.00 10.37 -39.65
CA VAL A 55 -30.81 9.56 -40.01
C VAL A 55 -31.06 8.90 -41.37
N GLU A 56 -30.18 9.17 -42.33
CA GLU A 56 -30.18 8.54 -43.65
C GLU A 56 -29.32 7.27 -43.67
N GLU A 57 -29.54 6.40 -44.66
CA GLU A 57 -28.61 5.32 -44.97
C GLU A 57 -27.33 5.89 -45.63
N THR A 58 -26.19 5.30 -45.30
CA THR A 58 -24.91 5.66 -45.93
C THR A 58 -24.85 5.03 -47.32
N THR A 59 -24.72 5.88 -48.34
CA THR A 59 -24.68 5.50 -49.77
C THR A 59 -23.54 6.26 -50.45
N GLU A 60 -23.18 5.88 -51.68
CA GLU A 60 -22.15 6.60 -52.47
C GLU A 60 -22.50 8.08 -52.67
N ASP A 61 -23.79 8.37 -52.86
CA ASP A 61 -24.33 9.73 -53.03
C ASP A 61 -24.38 10.53 -51.71
N SER A 62 -24.23 9.88 -50.55
CA SER A 62 -24.45 10.54 -49.25
C SER A 62 -23.46 11.67 -48.97
N PHE A 63 -22.27 11.67 -49.57
CA PHE A 63 -21.19 12.64 -49.33
C PHE A 63 -21.19 13.86 -50.28
N LYS A 64 -22.14 13.96 -51.22
CA LYS A 64 -22.23 15.10 -52.15
C LYS A 64 -22.51 16.41 -51.40
N GLY A 65 -21.60 17.37 -51.51
CA GLY A 65 -21.72 18.69 -50.85
C GLY A 65 -21.40 18.68 -49.36
N VAL A 66 -20.68 17.65 -48.88
CA VAL A 66 -20.14 17.58 -47.52
C VAL A 66 -18.73 18.17 -47.52
N ASP A 67 -18.42 19.02 -46.54
CA ASP A 67 -17.07 19.59 -46.36
C ASP A 67 -16.20 18.69 -45.47
N ILE A 68 -16.78 18.15 -44.39
CA ILE A 68 -16.11 17.23 -43.46
C ILE A 68 -17.01 16.00 -43.20
N ALA A 69 -16.45 14.81 -43.31
CA ALA A 69 -17.11 13.55 -42.95
C ALA A 69 -16.43 12.92 -41.73
N PHE A 70 -17.08 12.98 -40.57
CA PHE A 70 -16.67 12.20 -39.40
C PHE A 70 -17.20 10.77 -39.54
N ILE A 71 -16.33 9.77 -39.37
CA ILE A 71 -16.68 8.35 -39.48
C ILE A 71 -16.32 7.64 -38.17
N SER A 72 -17.34 7.32 -37.37
CA SER A 72 -17.24 6.41 -36.21
C SER A 72 -18.06 5.16 -36.48
N ALA A 73 -17.44 4.25 -37.22
CA ALA A 73 -18.04 3.00 -37.70
C ALA A 73 -17.02 1.85 -37.64
N SER A 74 -17.38 0.68 -38.14
CA SER A 74 -16.43 -0.44 -38.24
C SER A 74 -15.30 -0.12 -39.21
N THR A 75 -14.11 -0.69 -38.97
CA THR A 75 -12.93 -0.59 -39.84
C THR A 75 -13.23 -0.95 -41.31
N GLU A 76 -14.18 -1.84 -41.55
CA GLU A 76 -14.65 -2.20 -42.89
C GLU A 76 -15.49 -1.08 -43.53
N ALA A 77 -16.43 -0.49 -42.78
CA ALA A 77 -17.21 0.65 -43.23
C ALA A 77 -16.32 1.87 -43.53
N SER A 78 -15.33 2.16 -42.68
CA SER A 78 -14.36 3.24 -42.94
C SER A 78 -13.52 3.00 -44.18
N ARG A 79 -13.04 1.77 -44.42
CA ARG A 79 -12.32 1.40 -45.66
C ARG A 79 -13.17 1.58 -46.93
N HIS A 80 -14.48 1.38 -46.84
CA HIS A 80 -15.40 1.57 -47.95
C HIS A 80 -15.77 3.05 -48.16
N TRP A 81 -16.20 3.74 -47.10
CA TRP A 81 -16.78 5.08 -47.20
C TRP A 81 -15.76 6.21 -47.25
N ALA A 82 -14.61 6.11 -46.58
CA ALA A 82 -13.63 7.21 -46.54
C ALA A 82 -13.10 7.56 -47.96
N PRO A 83 -12.69 6.60 -48.81
CA PRO A 83 -12.26 6.94 -50.18
C PRO A 83 -13.37 7.56 -51.04
N ILE A 84 -14.64 7.19 -50.79
CA ILE A 84 -15.81 7.72 -51.51
C ILE A 84 -16.11 9.16 -51.06
N ALA A 85 -16.03 9.45 -49.76
CA ALA A 85 -16.17 10.79 -49.22
C ALA A 85 -15.08 11.74 -49.74
N VAL A 86 -13.82 11.30 -49.80
CA VAL A 86 -12.71 12.06 -50.41
C VAL A 86 -12.94 12.29 -51.90
N ALA A 87 -13.41 11.27 -52.64
CA ALA A 87 -13.74 11.41 -54.06
C ALA A 87 -14.93 12.36 -54.32
N ALA A 88 -15.83 12.51 -53.35
CA ALA A 88 -16.92 13.50 -53.36
C ALA A 88 -16.47 14.92 -52.97
N GLY A 89 -15.23 15.08 -52.47
CA GLY A 89 -14.61 16.36 -52.12
C GLY A 89 -14.54 16.68 -50.62
N ALA A 90 -15.02 15.78 -49.75
CA ALA A 90 -15.01 15.98 -48.29
C ALA A 90 -13.65 15.62 -47.67
N VAL A 91 -13.29 16.28 -46.56
CA VAL A 91 -12.21 15.82 -45.69
C VAL A 91 -12.76 14.79 -44.70
N VAL A 92 -12.15 13.61 -44.64
CA VAL A 92 -12.57 12.54 -43.71
C VAL A 92 -11.79 12.62 -42.41
N ILE A 93 -12.51 12.53 -41.29
CA ILE A 93 -11.93 12.29 -39.96
C ILE A 93 -12.40 10.89 -39.53
N ASP A 94 -11.51 9.90 -39.57
CA ASP A 94 -11.82 8.50 -39.25
C ASP A 94 -11.42 8.15 -37.81
N ASP A 95 -12.41 7.70 -37.04
CA ASP A 95 -12.26 7.13 -35.69
C ASP A 95 -11.70 5.69 -35.73
N SER A 96 -11.88 4.98 -36.85
CA SER A 96 -11.56 3.56 -36.93
C SER A 96 -10.05 3.26 -36.99
N SER A 97 -9.70 1.99 -36.85
CA SER A 97 -8.33 1.48 -37.06
C SER A 97 -7.90 1.38 -38.52
N ALA A 98 -8.70 1.84 -39.49
CA ALA A 98 -8.46 1.60 -40.92
C ALA A 98 -7.23 2.32 -41.47
N PHE A 99 -7.03 3.59 -41.09
CA PHE A 99 -6.02 4.47 -41.68
C PHE A 99 -4.90 4.90 -40.71
N ARG A 100 -5.07 4.67 -39.39
CA ARG A 100 -4.17 5.18 -38.34
C ARG A 100 -2.68 4.94 -38.56
N MET A 101 -2.30 3.76 -39.05
CA MET A 101 -0.90 3.38 -39.30
C MET A 101 -0.49 3.39 -40.77
N GLN A 102 -1.26 4.03 -41.66
CA GLN A 102 -0.81 4.31 -43.03
C GLN A 102 0.20 5.48 -42.99
N ASP A 103 1.25 5.43 -43.80
CA ASP A 103 2.39 6.36 -43.72
C ASP A 103 2.08 7.76 -44.29
N ASP A 104 1.02 7.86 -45.10
CA ASP A 104 0.54 9.03 -45.83
C ASP A 104 -0.74 9.65 -45.23
N VAL A 105 -1.37 9.01 -44.23
CA VAL A 105 -2.50 9.58 -43.47
C VAL A 105 -2.02 10.12 -42.12
N PRO A 106 -2.27 11.39 -41.74
CA PRO A 106 -1.95 11.89 -40.40
C PRO A 106 -2.80 11.23 -39.31
N LEU A 107 -2.23 11.11 -38.11
CA LEU A 107 -2.87 10.53 -36.92
C LEU A 107 -2.76 11.57 -35.80
N VAL A 108 -3.87 12.22 -35.44
CA VAL A 108 -3.82 13.56 -34.81
C VAL A 108 -4.46 13.60 -33.43
N VAL A 109 -3.72 14.14 -32.46
CA VAL A 109 -4.26 14.78 -31.24
C VAL A 109 -3.92 16.27 -31.36
N PRO A 110 -4.90 17.17 -31.51
CA PRO A 110 -4.64 18.57 -31.86
C PRO A 110 -3.64 19.28 -30.92
N GLU A 111 -3.72 19.03 -29.61
CA GLU A 111 -2.81 19.62 -28.61
C GLU A 111 -1.37 19.07 -28.65
N VAL A 112 -1.12 17.98 -29.38
CA VAL A 112 0.18 17.30 -29.46
C VAL A 112 0.82 17.45 -30.84
N ASN A 113 0.04 17.25 -31.91
CA ASN A 113 0.51 17.32 -33.30
C ASN A 113 -0.52 17.93 -34.26
N GLY A 114 -1.35 18.89 -33.83
CA GLY A 114 -2.36 19.53 -34.67
C GLY A 114 -1.86 20.04 -36.03
N ALA A 115 -0.59 20.45 -36.15
CA ALA A 115 0.02 20.81 -37.43
C ALA A 115 0.00 19.69 -38.50
N ASP A 116 -0.13 18.41 -38.12
CA ASP A 116 -0.20 17.27 -39.05
C ASP A 116 -1.43 17.30 -39.96
N VAL A 117 -2.50 18.02 -39.61
CA VAL A 117 -3.66 18.15 -40.50
C VAL A 117 -3.29 18.77 -41.86
N THR A 118 -2.17 19.50 -41.94
CA THR A 118 -1.76 20.23 -43.15
C THR A 118 -1.24 19.35 -44.30
N TRP A 119 -0.80 18.11 -44.04
CA TRP A 119 -0.29 17.19 -45.07
C TRP A 119 -1.25 16.04 -45.42
N HIS A 120 -2.51 16.14 -44.99
CA HIS A 120 -3.51 15.11 -45.22
C HIS A 120 -3.84 14.87 -46.71
N PRO A 121 -4.05 13.61 -47.15
CA PRO A 121 -4.48 13.26 -48.50
C PRO A 121 -6.00 13.34 -48.68
N GLY A 122 -6.71 14.07 -47.81
CA GLY A 122 -8.17 14.05 -47.68
C GLY A 122 -8.68 13.14 -46.55
N ILE A 123 -7.83 12.32 -45.93
CA ILE A 123 -8.17 11.50 -44.75
C ILE A 123 -7.26 11.90 -43.59
N ILE A 124 -7.83 12.05 -42.40
CA ILE A 124 -7.15 12.20 -41.12
C ILE A 124 -7.69 11.12 -40.17
N ALA A 125 -6.82 10.50 -39.39
CA ALA A 125 -7.19 9.46 -38.43
C ALA A 125 -7.12 9.97 -36.97
N ILE A 126 -8.02 9.45 -36.13
CA ILE A 126 -8.03 9.64 -34.68
C ILE A 126 -7.30 8.47 -34.01
N PRO A 127 -6.56 8.69 -32.90
CA PRO A 127 -5.95 7.62 -32.13
C PRO A 127 -6.94 6.70 -31.39
N ASN A 128 -6.39 5.70 -30.72
CA ASN A 128 -7.09 4.89 -29.74
C ASN A 128 -7.43 5.73 -28.50
N CYS A 129 -8.60 5.48 -27.92
CA CYS A 129 -9.10 6.22 -26.76
C CYS A 129 -8.28 6.04 -25.47
N SER A 130 -7.39 5.03 -25.38
CA SER A 130 -6.33 4.96 -24.36
C SER A 130 -5.01 5.62 -24.79
N THR A 131 -4.76 5.78 -26.10
CA THR A 131 -3.56 6.43 -26.62
C THR A 131 -3.63 7.95 -26.52
N THR A 132 -4.76 8.57 -26.88
CA THR A 132 -4.97 10.03 -26.76
C THR A 132 -4.59 10.58 -25.37
N PRO A 133 -5.13 10.06 -24.25
CA PRO A 133 -4.73 10.55 -22.92
C PRO A 133 -3.28 10.22 -22.56
N LEU A 134 -2.71 9.11 -23.03
CA LEU A 134 -1.29 8.79 -22.81
C LEU A 134 -0.37 9.81 -23.49
N VAL A 135 -0.61 10.15 -24.76
CA VAL A 135 0.27 11.07 -25.51
C VAL A 135 0.14 12.51 -25.06
N MET A 136 -1.04 12.96 -24.61
CA MET A 136 -1.21 14.31 -24.05
C MET A 136 -0.40 14.53 -22.77
N VAL A 137 -0.28 13.50 -21.93
CA VAL A 137 0.54 13.56 -20.71
C VAL A 137 2.03 13.36 -21.02
N ALA A 138 2.36 12.47 -21.96
CA ALA A 138 3.74 12.18 -22.32
C ALA A 138 4.41 13.29 -23.16
N HIS A 139 3.67 14.01 -24.00
CA HIS A 139 4.22 15.02 -24.92
C HIS A 139 4.89 16.23 -24.25
N PRO A 140 4.26 16.98 -23.32
CA PRO A 140 4.89 18.15 -22.71
C PRO A 140 6.16 17.77 -21.93
N ILE A 141 6.14 16.62 -21.25
CA ILE A 141 7.31 16.06 -20.56
C ILE A 141 8.41 15.71 -21.58
N HIS A 142 8.08 14.98 -22.67
CA HIS A 142 9.04 14.57 -23.69
C HIS A 142 9.72 15.76 -24.38
N ARG A 143 9.01 16.88 -24.60
CA ARG A 143 9.58 18.09 -25.21
C ARG A 143 10.69 18.75 -24.38
N VAL A 144 10.64 18.61 -23.05
CA VAL A 144 11.65 19.18 -22.14
C VAL A 144 12.72 18.14 -21.79
N ASN A 145 12.34 16.88 -21.63
CA ASN A 145 13.19 15.77 -21.19
C ASN A 145 12.77 14.47 -21.92
N PRO A 146 13.45 14.09 -23.01
CA PRO A 146 12.99 13.02 -23.89
C PRO A 146 12.75 11.68 -23.18
N ILE A 147 11.61 11.06 -23.48
CA ILE A 147 11.18 9.80 -22.88
C ILE A 147 11.85 8.63 -23.60
N LYS A 148 12.71 7.87 -22.89
CA LYS A 148 13.37 6.65 -23.39
C LYS A 148 12.45 5.43 -23.41
N ARG A 149 11.46 5.35 -22.51
CA ARG A 149 10.54 4.21 -22.38
C ARG A 149 9.23 4.60 -21.67
N ILE A 150 8.14 3.93 -22.05
CA ILE A 150 6.81 3.99 -21.43
C ILE A 150 6.38 2.56 -21.06
N ILE A 151 5.88 2.36 -19.84
CA ILE A 151 4.94 1.27 -19.50
C ILE A 151 3.58 1.92 -19.25
N ALA A 152 2.50 1.34 -19.78
CA ALA A 152 1.14 1.78 -19.51
C ALA A 152 0.19 0.59 -19.27
N ASP A 153 -0.28 0.43 -18.04
CA ASP A 153 -1.29 -0.57 -17.67
C ASP A 153 -2.66 0.11 -17.64
N THR A 154 -3.49 -0.21 -18.64
CA THR A 154 -4.76 0.48 -18.89
C THR A 154 -5.96 -0.31 -18.40
N TYR A 155 -6.90 0.41 -17.79
CA TYR A 155 -8.14 -0.06 -17.21
C TYR A 155 -9.27 0.58 -18.02
N GLN A 156 -9.64 -0.06 -19.13
CA GLN A 156 -10.64 0.47 -20.06
C GLN A 156 -12.07 0.14 -19.59
N SER A 157 -12.94 1.15 -19.55
CA SER A 157 -14.39 0.99 -19.38
C SER A 157 -15.05 0.20 -20.50
N VAL A 158 -16.26 -0.30 -20.24
CA VAL A 158 -17.04 -1.13 -21.16
C VAL A 158 -17.58 -0.35 -22.36
N SER A 159 -17.72 0.98 -22.29
CA SER A 159 -18.14 1.80 -23.44
C SER A 159 -17.18 1.74 -24.63
N GLY A 160 -15.89 1.45 -24.41
CA GLY A 160 -14.92 1.19 -25.49
C GLY A 160 -15.22 -0.07 -26.32
N ALA A 161 -16.13 -0.95 -25.87
CA ALA A 161 -16.67 -2.06 -26.64
C ALA A 161 -18.10 -1.79 -27.19
N GLY A 162 -18.57 -0.55 -27.11
CA GLY A 162 -19.87 -0.10 -27.61
C GLY A 162 -21.06 -0.39 -26.68
N GLY A 163 -22.20 0.24 -27.00
CA GLY A 163 -23.38 0.27 -26.12
C GLY A 163 -23.99 -1.10 -25.77
N ALA A 164 -23.83 -2.11 -26.64
CA ALA A 164 -24.30 -3.47 -26.36
C ALA A 164 -23.53 -4.12 -25.18
N ALA A 165 -22.22 -3.88 -25.09
CA ALA A 165 -21.42 -4.35 -23.98
C ALA A 165 -21.73 -3.57 -22.68
N VAL A 166 -21.98 -2.26 -22.77
CA VAL A 166 -22.40 -1.44 -21.63
C VAL A 166 -23.72 -1.94 -21.05
N GLN A 167 -24.65 -2.35 -21.92
CA GLN A 167 -25.91 -2.96 -21.51
C GLN A 167 -25.72 -4.36 -20.89
N GLU A 168 -24.82 -5.17 -21.45
CA GLU A 168 -24.43 -6.46 -20.84
C GLU A 168 -23.83 -6.30 -19.44
N LEU A 169 -22.99 -5.27 -19.19
CA LEU A 169 -22.48 -5.00 -17.84
C LEU A 169 -23.61 -4.70 -16.85
N ARG A 170 -24.62 -3.90 -17.23
CA ARG A 170 -25.80 -3.65 -16.36
C ARG A 170 -26.54 -4.94 -16.03
N GLU A 171 -26.88 -5.71 -17.06
CA GLU A 171 -27.62 -6.97 -16.92
C GLU A 171 -26.86 -8.02 -16.09
N GLN A 172 -25.53 -8.13 -16.29
CA GLN A 172 -24.71 -9.03 -15.51
C GLN A 172 -24.62 -8.61 -14.04
N SER A 173 -24.36 -7.33 -13.76
CA SER A 173 -24.31 -6.82 -12.39
C SER A 173 -25.65 -6.99 -11.67
N GLU A 174 -26.77 -6.70 -12.34
CA GLU A 174 -28.11 -6.94 -11.80
C GLU A 174 -28.40 -8.41 -11.49
N ALA A 175 -27.99 -9.34 -12.36
CA ALA A 175 -28.20 -10.77 -12.16
C ALA A 175 -27.31 -11.32 -11.03
N LEU A 176 -26.03 -10.93 -11.00
CA LEU A 176 -25.06 -11.37 -10.00
C LEU A 176 -25.44 -10.87 -8.58
N LEU A 177 -25.94 -9.63 -8.45
CA LEU A 177 -26.50 -9.11 -7.19
C LEU A 177 -27.75 -9.88 -6.71
N LYS A 178 -28.46 -10.56 -7.62
CA LYS A 178 -29.60 -11.45 -7.32
C LYS A 178 -29.17 -12.92 -7.10
N GLY A 179 -27.86 -13.19 -7.04
CA GLY A 179 -27.29 -14.54 -6.90
C GLY A 179 -27.44 -15.43 -8.14
N GLN A 180 -27.68 -14.84 -9.32
CA GLN A 180 -27.96 -15.56 -10.56
C GLN A 180 -26.69 -15.75 -11.39
N SER A 181 -26.59 -16.88 -12.09
CA SER A 181 -25.53 -17.11 -13.06
C SER A 181 -25.73 -16.28 -14.32
N VAL A 182 -24.62 -15.90 -14.97
CA VAL A 182 -24.63 -15.08 -16.18
C VAL A 182 -23.89 -15.76 -17.33
N THR A 183 -24.11 -15.29 -18.55
CA THR A 183 -23.43 -15.80 -19.75
C THR A 183 -22.95 -14.61 -20.60
N PRO A 184 -21.66 -14.55 -20.99
CA PRO A 184 -21.14 -13.47 -21.82
C PRO A 184 -21.72 -13.49 -23.24
N ARG A 185 -21.90 -12.32 -23.86
CA ARG A 185 -22.52 -12.18 -25.20
C ARG A 185 -21.79 -11.22 -26.15
N HIS A 186 -21.26 -10.11 -25.62
CA HIS A 186 -20.51 -9.09 -26.35
C HIS A 186 -19.11 -8.88 -25.75
N GLN A 187 -18.82 -9.51 -24.60
CA GLN A 187 -17.47 -9.66 -24.02
C GLN A 187 -17.00 -11.12 -24.10
N PRO A 188 -15.69 -11.41 -24.16
CA PRO A 188 -15.16 -12.78 -24.28
C PRO A 188 -15.22 -13.57 -22.96
N LYS A 189 -15.48 -12.89 -21.84
CA LYS A 189 -15.66 -13.41 -20.48
C LYS A 189 -16.72 -12.58 -19.76
N GLN A 190 -17.14 -13.04 -18.57
CA GLN A 190 -18.00 -12.24 -17.69
C GLN A 190 -17.30 -10.92 -17.37
N ILE A 191 -18.04 -9.81 -17.43
CA ILE A 191 -17.55 -8.47 -17.06
C ILE A 191 -18.18 -8.00 -15.75
N GLY A 192 -19.42 -8.41 -15.42
CA GLY A 192 -20.02 -8.12 -14.11
C GLY A 192 -19.14 -8.64 -12.96
N PHE A 193 -18.71 -7.74 -12.08
CA PHE A 193 -17.78 -7.99 -10.96
C PHE A 193 -16.46 -8.72 -11.35
N ASN A 194 -15.98 -8.56 -12.58
CA ASN A 194 -14.76 -9.22 -13.07
C ASN A 194 -13.96 -8.33 -14.04
N VAL A 195 -12.68 -8.65 -14.25
CA VAL A 195 -11.79 -7.98 -15.22
C VAL A 195 -11.37 -8.92 -16.35
N ILE A 196 -11.04 -8.37 -17.52
CA ILE A 196 -10.71 -9.14 -18.72
C ILE A 196 -9.40 -8.62 -19.34
N PRO A 197 -8.25 -9.31 -19.18
CA PRO A 197 -6.97 -8.95 -19.78
C PRO A 197 -6.87 -9.39 -21.25
N GLN A 198 -7.96 -9.19 -22.00
CA GLN A 198 -8.02 -9.39 -23.43
C GLN A 198 -8.97 -8.34 -24.01
N ILE A 199 -8.40 -7.33 -24.65
CA ILE A 199 -9.12 -6.40 -25.51
C ILE A 199 -8.70 -6.67 -26.95
N ASP A 200 -9.66 -6.77 -27.87
CA ASP A 200 -9.42 -7.19 -29.26
C ASP A 200 -8.82 -8.63 -29.33
N SER A 201 -8.19 -9.02 -30.43
CA SER A 201 -7.53 -10.34 -30.57
C SER A 201 -6.08 -10.34 -30.06
N PHE A 202 -5.64 -11.46 -29.49
CA PHE A 202 -4.22 -11.75 -29.31
C PHE A 202 -3.46 -11.81 -30.65
N LEU A 203 -2.14 -11.67 -30.56
CA LEU A 203 -1.14 -11.75 -31.62
C LEU A 203 -0.09 -12.82 -31.27
N ASP A 204 0.68 -13.27 -32.27
CA ASP A 204 1.67 -14.37 -32.11
C ASP A 204 2.79 -14.07 -31.10
N ASN A 205 2.98 -12.81 -30.70
CA ASN A 205 3.94 -12.37 -29.69
C ASN A 205 3.39 -12.33 -28.26
N GLY A 206 2.12 -12.70 -28.06
CA GLY A 206 1.43 -12.69 -26.76
C GLY A 206 0.71 -11.39 -26.40
N TYR A 207 1.01 -10.27 -27.08
CA TYR A 207 0.25 -9.03 -26.93
C TYR A 207 -1.09 -9.11 -27.66
N THR A 208 -2.02 -8.24 -27.30
CA THR A 208 -3.27 -7.97 -28.02
C THR A 208 -3.08 -6.91 -29.10
N ARG A 209 -4.03 -6.85 -30.04
CA ARG A 209 -4.13 -5.73 -31.00
C ARG A 209 -4.33 -4.38 -30.32
N GLU A 210 -4.94 -4.32 -29.13
CA GLU A 210 -5.13 -3.07 -28.40
C GLU A 210 -3.81 -2.53 -27.85
N GLU A 211 -2.99 -3.40 -27.26
CA GLU A 211 -1.65 -3.04 -26.78
C GLU A 211 -0.72 -2.68 -27.95
N GLN A 212 -0.86 -3.35 -29.09
CA GLN A 212 -0.12 -2.99 -30.31
C GLN A 212 -0.51 -1.60 -30.86
N LYS A 213 -1.79 -1.21 -30.80
CA LYS A 213 -2.23 0.17 -31.14
C LYS A 213 -1.52 1.18 -30.23
N MET A 214 -1.59 0.99 -28.91
CA MET A 214 -0.91 1.84 -27.92
C MET A 214 0.59 2.03 -28.23
N ILE A 215 1.27 0.96 -28.60
CA ILE A 215 2.71 0.95 -28.90
C ILE A 215 3.07 1.72 -30.17
N ASP A 216 2.30 1.55 -31.25
CA ASP A 216 2.65 2.12 -32.56
C ASP A 216 2.04 3.51 -32.81
N GLU A 217 0.81 3.75 -32.33
CA GLU A 217 0.14 5.04 -32.46
C GLU A 217 0.87 6.13 -31.64
N SER A 218 1.28 5.84 -30.40
CA SER A 218 2.03 6.79 -29.55
C SER A 218 3.30 7.32 -30.22
N ARG A 219 4.07 6.42 -30.86
CA ARG A 219 5.29 6.76 -31.61
C ARG A 219 5.03 7.69 -32.79
N LYS A 220 3.92 7.45 -33.51
CA LYS A 220 3.55 8.23 -34.69
C LYS A 220 3.12 9.65 -34.29
N ILE A 221 2.23 9.75 -33.30
CA ILE A 221 1.66 11.02 -32.81
C ILE A 221 2.75 11.90 -32.18
N MET A 222 3.61 11.34 -31.32
CA MET A 222 4.71 12.08 -30.69
C MET A 222 5.92 12.30 -31.61
N HIS A 223 5.87 11.83 -32.87
CA HIS A 223 6.96 11.85 -33.85
C HIS A 223 8.27 11.20 -33.38
N ALA A 224 8.18 10.28 -32.41
CA ALA A 224 9.31 9.75 -31.67
C ALA A 224 9.38 8.21 -31.85
N PRO A 225 9.89 7.72 -33.00
CA PRO A 225 9.85 6.30 -33.36
C PRO A 225 10.68 5.40 -32.43
N ASP A 226 11.74 5.95 -31.82
CA ASP A 226 12.66 5.21 -30.95
C ASP A 226 12.15 5.04 -29.50
N ILE A 227 11.00 5.62 -29.12
CA ILE A 227 10.41 5.37 -27.80
C ILE A 227 10.07 3.88 -27.66
N ARG A 228 10.56 3.26 -26.59
CA ARG A 228 10.18 1.89 -26.20
C ARG A 228 8.86 1.95 -25.45
N VAL A 229 7.78 1.44 -26.03
CA VAL A 229 6.48 1.35 -25.36
C VAL A 229 6.18 -0.12 -25.07
N SER A 230 5.63 -0.40 -23.88
CA SER A 230 4.92 -1.64 -23.57
C SER A 230 3.61 -1.27 -22.87
N ALA A 231 2.52 -1.98 -23.18
CA ALA A 231 1.23 -1.74 -22.57
C ALA A 231 0.55 -3.05 -22.17
N THR A 232 -0.30 -2.97 -21.15
CA THR A 232 -1.28 -4.02 -20.80
C THR A 232 -2.67 -3.40 -20.93
N CYS A 233 -3.62 -4.08 -21.59
CA CYS A 233 -4.97 -3.54 -21.84
C CYS A 233 -6.06 -4.42 -21.25
N VAL A 234 -6.61 -3.98 -20.11
CA VAL A 234 -7.59 -4.72 -19.31
C VAL A 234 -8.96 -4.04 -19.38
N ARG A 235 -10.00 -4.79 -19.77
CA ARG A 235 -11.39 -4.31 -19.69
C ARG A 235 -11.89 -4.48 -18.26
N VAL A 236 -12.39 -3.40 -17.67
CA VAL A 236 -12.85 -3.34 -16.27
C VAL A 236 -14.37 -3.07 -16.19
N PRO A 237 -15.06 -3.38 -15.08
CA PRO A 237 -16.52 -3.23 -14.93
C PRO A 237 -16.96 -1.76 -14.71
N VAL A 238 -16.36 -0.84 -15.44
CA VAL A 238 -16.62 0.61 -15.40
C VAL A 238 -17.44 1.00 -16.63
N MET A 239 -18.41 1.89 -16.47
CA MET A 239 -19.36 2.22 -17.55
C MET A 239 -18.75 3.08 -18.65
N VAL A 240 -18.10 4.20 -18.27
CA VAL A 240 -17.47 5.21 -19.13
C VAL A 240 -16.17 5.68 -18.46
N SER A 241 -15.28 6.33 -19.20
CA SER A 241 -13.92 6.75 -18.84
C SER A 241 -12.91 5.61 -18.75
N HIS A 242 -11.72 5.82 -19.33
CA HIS A 242 -10.59 4.90 -19.22
C HIS A 242 -9.59 5.44 -18.19
N SER A 243 -8.90 4.54 -17.49
CA SER A 243 -7.75 4.89 -16.65
C SER A 243 -6.47 4.22 -17.12
N ALA A 244 -5.33 4.77 -16.72
CA ALA A 244 -4.02 4.14 -16.92
C ALA A 244 -3.08 4.41 -15.75
N GLY A 245 -2.41 3.36 -15.26
CA GLY A 245 -1.17 3.50 -14.51
C GLY A 245 -0.02 3.61 -15.50
N VAL A 246 0.76 4.69 -15.46
CA VAL A 246 1.79 4.98 -16.46
C VAL A 246 3.13 5.24 -15.79
N HIS A 247 4.18 4.61 -16.32
CA HIS A 247 5.57 4.78 -15.92
C HIS A 247 6.38 5.32 -17.11
N LEU A 248 6.98 6.50 -16.97
CA LEU A 248 7.79 7.19 -17.97
C LEU A 248 9.26 7.18 -17.56
N GLU A 249 10.15 6.58 -18.34
CA GLU A 249 11.61 6.66 -18.18
C GLU A 249 12.15 7.80 -19.03
N LEU A 250 12.69 8.83 -18.39
CA LEU A 250 13.18 10.05 -19.03
C LEU A 250 14.67 9.98 -19.37
N GLU A 251 15.20 10.95 -20.12
CA GLU A 251 16.63 11.02 -20.47
C GLU A 251 17.50 11.30 -19.25
N ARG A 252 17.09 12.27 -18.43
CA ARG A 252 17.68 12.65 -17.15
C ARG A 252 16.61 12.62 -16.04
N ALA A 253 17.02 12.57 -14.77
CA ALA A 253 16.09 12.78 -13.66
C ALA A 253 15.46 14.19 -13.75
N MET A 254 14.25 14.33 -13.22
CA MET A 254 13.42 15.55 -13.30
C MET A 254 12.74 15.78 -11.95
N ASP A 255 12.30 17.02 -11.69
CA ASP A 255 11.52 17.31 -10.48
C ASP A 255 10.01 17.08 -10.68
N ILE A 256 9.31 16.72 -9.60
CA ILE A 256 7.86 16.50 -9.63
C ILE A 256 7.09 17.83 -9.69
N GLY A 257 7.60 18.91 -9.11
CA GLY A 257 7.05 20.25 -9.29
C GLY A 257 7.17 20.74 -10.73
N GLU A 258 8.33 20.51 -11.36
CA GLU A 258 8.56 20.77 -12.79
C GLU A 258 7.56 20.00 -13.67
N ILE A 259 7.37 18.69 -13.43
CA ILE A 259 6.42 17.87 -14.18
C ILE A 259 4.96 18.31 -13.96
N ARG A 260 4.58 18.66 -12.73
CA ARG A 260 3.25 19.22 -12.44
C ARG A 260 3.01 20.51 -13.22
N ALA A 261 3.98 21.42 -13.25
CA ALA A 261 3.88 22.66 -14.01
C ALA A 261 3.72 22.40 -15.52
N LEU A 262 4.50 21.48 -16.10
CA LEU A 262 4.38 21.08 -17.52
C LEU A 262 3.04 20.42 -17.86
N LEU A 263 2.36 19.80 -16.90
CA LEU A 263 1.03 19.20 -17.08
C LEU A 263 -0.11 20.19 -16.80
N MET A 264 0.10 21.21 -15.95
CA MET A 264 -0.86 22.30 -15.71
C MET A 264 -0.86 23.35 -16.83
N ASP A 265 0.24 23.49 -17.57
CA ASP A 265 0.37 24.36 -18.75
C ASP A 265 -0.15 23.70 -20.05
N MET A 266 -0.35 22.38 -20.04
CA MET A 266 -0.79 21.60 -21.20
C MET A 266 -2.31 21.75 -21.43
N PRO A 267 -2.78 22.29 -22.58
CA PRO A 267 -4.20 22.45 -22.83
C PRO A 267 -4.94 21.10 -22.88
N GLY A 268 -6.14 21.06 -22.28
CA GLY A 268 -6.94 19.84 -22.17
C GLY A 268 -6.39 18.81 -21.16
N VAL A 269 -5.50 19.23 -20.25
CA VAL A 269 -5.00 18.42 -19.14
C VAL A 269 -5.32 19.12 -17.81
N THR A 270 -6.01 18.41 -16.91
CA THR A 270 -6.30 18.89 -15.55
C THR A 270 -5.56 18.05 -14.51
N VAL A 271 -4.77 18.69 -13.64
CA VAL A 271 -3.97 18.00 -12.62
C VAL A 271 -4.72 17.97 -11.28
N LEU A 272 -5.13 16.77 -10.86
CA LEU A 272 -5.70 16.47 -9.54
C LEU A 272 -4.72 15.56 -8.79
N ASP A 273 -3.81 16.17 -8.03
CA ASP A 273 -2.66 15.48 -7.41
C ASP A 273 -2.44 15.84 -5.93
N ASN A 274 -3.53 16.11 -5.20
CA ASN A 274 -3.47 16.36 -3.76
C ASN A 274 -3.75 15.05 -2.99
N THR A 275 -2.76 14.16 -3.00
CA THR A 275 -2.88 12.84 -2.34
C THR A 275 -2.99 12.90 -0.82
N GLU A 276 -2.71 14.05 -0.18
CA GLU A 276 -2.96 14.29 1.25
C GLU A 276 -4.43 14.63 1.54
N GLY A 277 -5.09 15.39 0.67
CA GLY A 277 -6.53 15.68 0.78
C GLY A 277 -7.42 14.53 0.28
N GLY A 278 -6.85 13.64 -0.55
CA GLY A 278 -7.58 12.57 -1.22
C GLY A 278 -8.00 12.91 -2.66
N ASP A 279 -7.59 14.06 -3.19
CA ASP A 279 -7.95 14.48 -4.55
C ASP A 279 -7.05 13.79 -5.58
N TYR A 280 -7.60 12.80 -6.29
CA TYR A 280 -7.01 12.15 -7.46
C TYR A 280 -8.13 11.68 -8.40
N PRO A 281 -7.90 11.62 -9.72
CA PRO A 281 -9.00 11.40 -10.65
C PRO A 281 -9.43 9.93 -10.69
N ILE A 282 -10.75 9.71 -10.76
CA ILE A 282 -11.38 8.38 -10.89
C ILE A 282 -12.35 8.35 -12.07
N PRO A 283 -12.61 7.19 -12.70
CA PRO A 283 -13.47 7.11 -13.89
C PRO A 283 -14.88 7.68 -13.74
N TRP A 284 -15.44 7.61 -12.53
CA TRP A 284 -16.81 8.03 -12.26
C TRP A 284 -16.98 9.55 -12.37
N ASP A 285 -16.08 10.31 -11.74
CA ASP A 285 -16.15 11.77 -11.66
C ASP A 285 -15.71 12.44 -12.97
N VAL A 286 -14.89 11.74 -13.77
CA VAL A 286 -14.38 12.21 -15.08
C VAL A 286 -15.35 11.87 -16.24
N ALA A 287 -16.38 11.05 -16.00
CA ALA A 287 -17.34 10.67 -17.06
C ALA A 287 -18.26 11.84 -17.44
N GLY A 288 -18.15 12.30 -18.69
CA GLY A 288 -18.82 13.51 -19.19
C GLY A 288 -17.94 14.74 -19.33
N GLU A 289 -16.69 14.70 -18.84
CA GLU A 289 -15.73 15.81 -18.94
C GLU A 289 -14.93 15.81 -20.24
N ASP A 290 -14.39 16.97 -20.62
CA ASP A 290 -13.63 17.18 -21.87
C ASP A 290 -12.11 16.97 -21.72
N ASP A 291 -11.60 16.91 -20.49
CA ASP A 291 -10.17 16.93 -20.17
C ASP A 291 -9.53 15.52 -20.00
N VAL A 292 -8.20 15.50 -20.04
CA VAL A 292 -7.37 14.38 -19.56
C VAL A 292 -6.93 14.70 -18.13
N PHE A 293 -7.44 13.96 -17.15
CA PHE A 293 -7.13 14.18 -15.75
C PHE A 293 -5.92 13.38 -15.31
N VAL A 294 -4.99 14.01 -14.59
CA VAL A 294 -3.74 13.37 -14.13
C VAL A 294 -3.57 13.53 -12.62
N GLY A 295 -3.15 12.47 -11.94
CA GLY A 295 -2.84 12.49 -10.51
C GLY A 295 -1.84 11.42 -10.11
N ARG A 296 -1.61 11.31 -8.80
CA ARG A 296 -0.64 10.43 -8.15
C ARG A 296 0.78 10.55 -8.74
N ILE A 297 1.18 11.77 -9.12
CA ILE A 297 2.42 12.07 -9.84
C ILE A 297 3.59 12.00 -8.86
N ARG A 298 4.51 11.06 -9.09
CA ARG A 298 5.63 10.75 -8.19
C ARG A 298 6.81 10.17 -8.94
N LYS A 299 7.99 10.08 -8.30
CA LYS A 299 9.13 9.35 -8.88
C LYS A 299 8.85 7.85 -8.89
N ASP A 300 9.35 7.16 -9.90
CA ASP A 300 9.27 5.71 -10.00
C ASP A 300 10.32 5.08 -9.08
N ALA A 301 9.88 4.35 -8.05
CA ALA A 301 10.77 3.69 -7.10
C ALA A 301 11.71 2.65 -7.75
N SER A 302 11.40 2.18 -8.97
CA SER A 302 12.26 1.26 -9.72
C SER A 302 13.31 1.94 -10.61
N ASN A 303 13.27 3.27 -10.75
CA ASN A 303 14.04 3.98 -11.78
C ASN A 303 14.33 5.45 -11.39
N LEU A 304 15.61 5.79 -11.21
CA LEU A 304 16.05 7.16 -10.83
C LEU A 304 15.69 8.25 -11.86
N SER A 305 15.52 7.87 -13.13
CA SER A 305 15.02 8.72 -14.21
C SER A 305 13.54 8.48 -14.54
N GLY A 306 12.83 7.74 -13.69
CA GLY A 306 11.47 7.31 -13.90
C GLY A 306 10.44 8.14 -13.13
N ILE A 307 9.28 8.30 -13.74
CA ILE A 307 8.10 8.99 -13.19
C ILE A 307 6.93 8.04 -13.27
N ALA A 308 6.19 7.89 -12.17
CA ALA A 308 4.95 7.12 -12.12
C ALA A 308 3.77 8.04 -11.89
N LEU A 309 2.70 7.89 -12.67
CA LEU A 309 1.50 8.72 -12.61
C LEU A 309 0.23 7.92 -12.95
N TRP A 310 -0.92 8.52 -12.69
CA TRP A 310 -2.25 7.96 -12.94
C TRP A 310 -3.03 8.91 -13.85
N ILE A 311 -3.58 8.38 -14.93
CA ILE A 311 -4.36 9.15 -15.93
C ILE A 311 -5.80 8.64 -15.94
N VAL A 312 -6.78 9.53 -16.08
CA VAL A 312 -8.19 9.21 -16.37
C VAL A 312 -8.73 10.17 -17.43
N SER A 313 -9.53 9.68 -18.39
CA SER A 313 -10.23 10.56 -19.34
C SER A 313 -11.48 9.88 -19.90
N ASP A 314 -12.50 10.66 -20.27
CA ASP A 314 -13.69 10.14 -20.94
C ASP A 314 -13.33 9.63 -22.35
N ASN A 315 -13.47 8.32 -22.51
CA ASN A 315 -13.07 7.60 -23.71
C ASN A 315 -14.03 7.74 -24.90
N LEU A 316 -15.20 8.35 -24.70
CA LEU A 316 -16.16 8.70 -25.76
C LEU A 316 -16.00 10.18 -26.14
N ARG A 317 -15.78 11.07 -25.17
CA ARG A 317 -15.52 12.51 -25.39
C ARG A 317 -14.08 12.72 -25.86
N LYS A 318 -13.12 12.96 -24.97
CA LYS A 318 -11.73 13.26 -25.36
C LYS A 318 -11.04 12.10 -26.06
N GLY A 319 -11.38 10.87 -25.71
CA GLY A 319 -10.87 9.67 -26.39
C GLY A 319 -11.29 9.53 -27.87
N ALA A 320 -12.34 10.22 -28.34
CA ALA A 320 -12.80 10.12 -29.73
C ALA A 320 -13.57 11.37 -30.23
N ALA A 321 -14.77 11.62 -29.71
CA ALA A 321 -15.70 12.61 -30.28
C ALA A 321 -15.20 14.05 -30.21
N LEU A 322 -14.68 14.50 -29.05
CA LEU A 322 -14.13 15.84 -28.90
C LEU A 322 -12.88 16.02 -29.75
N ASN A 323 -11.97 15.03 -29.75
CA ASN A 323 -10.77 15.07 -30.57
C ASN A 323 -11.10 15.20 -32.08
N SER A 324 -12.17 14.56 -32.55
CA SER A 324 -12.65 14.72 -33.94
C SER A 324 -13.13 16.14 -34.25
N ILE A 325 -13.79 16.80 -33.29
CA ILE A 325 -14.29 18.18 -33.44
C ILE A 325 -13.12 19.16 -33.39
N GLN A 326 -12.14 18.92 -32.53
CA GLN A 326 -10.91 19.73 -32.47
C GLN A 326 -10.04 19.56 -33.73
N ILE A 327 -10.00 18.38 -34.36
CA ILE A 327 -9.38 18.23 -35.70
C ILE A 327 -10.14 19.06 -36.76
N ALA A 328 -11.47 19.13 -36.67
CA ALA A 328 -12.27 19.95 -37.58
C ALA A 328 -12.11 21.46 -37.31
N GLU A 329 -11.90 21.87 -36.06
CA GLU A 329 -11.49 23.23 -35.67
C GLU A 329 -10.10 23.55 -36.27
N GLU A 330 -9.10 22.70 -36.04
CA GLU A 330 -7.72 22.83 -36.56
C GLU A 330 -7.66 22.89 -38.11
N LEU A 331 -8.49 22.10 -38.81
CA LEU A 331 -8.65 22.12 -40.27
C LEU A 331 -9.17 23.48 -40.79
N VAL A 332 -10.06 24.12 -40.04
CA VAL A 332 -10.61 25.46 -40.36
C VAL A 332 -9.56 26.53 -40.10
N ASP A 333 -8.95 26.51 -38.91
CA ASP A 333 -8.05 27.57 -38.44
C ASP A 333 -6.71 27.58 -39.20
N ARG A 334 -6.34 26.46 -39.83
CA ARG A 334 -5.21 26.35 -40.78
C ARG A 334 -5.62 26.42 -42.26
N GLU A 335 -6.87 26.77 -42.57
CA GLU A 335 -7.46 26.88 -43.92
C GLU A 335 -7.29 25.64 -44.83
N CYS A 336 -7.09 24.45 -44.26
CA CYS A 336 -6.62 23.25 -44.98
C CYS A 336 -7.72 22.20 -45.27
N LEU A 337 -8.97 22.66 -45.44
CA LEU A 337 -10.16 21.89 -45.82
C LEU A 337 -10.11 21.24 -47.23
N LYS A 338 -8.92 21.04 -47.81
CA LYS A 338 -8.66 20.38 -49.10
C LYS A 338 -7.36 19.59 -48.99
N ALA A 339 -7.30 18.43 -49.62
CA ALA A 339 -6.13 17.55 -49.58
C ALA A 339 -4.83 18.29 -49.98
N GLY A 340 -3.81 18.18 -49.13
CA GLY A 340 -2.52 18.84 -49.34
C GLY A 340 -1.69 18.14 -50.41
N SER A 341 -1.14 18.90 -51.37
CA SER A 341 -0.22 18.37 -52.39
C SER A 341 1.22 18.17 -51.89
N SER A 342 1.44 18.23 -50.57
CA SER A 342 2.76 18.25 -49.94
C SER A 342 3.05 16.90 -49.28
N PRO A 343 4.13 16.19 -49.67
CA PRO A 343 4.48 14.93 -49.04
C PRO A 343 4.89 15.13 -47.58
N ARG A 344 4.51 14.20 -46.71
CA ARG A 344 4.84 14.15 -45.27
C ARG A 344 6.29 14.63 -44.98
N PRO A 345 6.48 15.59 -44.07
CA PRO A 345 7.81 16.08 -43.72
C PRO A 345 8.77 14.95 -43.33
N LYS A 346 9.93 14.89 -43.99
CA LYS A 346 11.00 13.96 -43.62
C LYS A 346 11.74 14.51 -42.41
N PHE A 347 11.33 14.08 -41.22
CA PHE A 347 11.94 14.44 -39.94
C PHE A 347 13.47 14.38 -40.01
N ARG A 348 14.09 15.56 -39.99
CA ARG A 348 15.49 15.76 -39.63
C ARG A 348 15.54 16.25 -38.20
N THR A 349 16.34 15.59 -37.38
CA THR A 349 16.63 16.02 -36.01
C THR A 349 17.50 17.28 -36.06
N GLY A 350 16.87 18.47 -36.01
CA GLY A 350 17.56 19.76 -35.95
C GLY A 350 17.09 20.79 -36.98
N GLU A 351 15.83 21.24 -36.89
CA GLU A 351 15.34 22.46 -37.55
C GLU A 351 14.06 22.96 -36.85
N LEU A 352 14.22 23.50 -35.63
CA LEU A 352 13.13 24.08 -34.83
C LEU A 352 13.53 25.37 -34.08
N GLU A 353 14.52 26.09 -34.62
CA GLU A 353 14.97 27.41 -34.14
C GLU A 353 14.58 28.54 -35.12
N SER A 354 13.29 28.71 -35.43
CA SER A 354 12.78 29.94 -36.08
C SER A 354 11.26 29.96 -36.24
N LEU A 355 10.51 30.21 -35.15
CA LEU A 355 9.16 30.82 -35.21
C LEU A 355 8.61 31.36 -33.88
N GLU A 356 9.49 31.86 -32.98
CA GLU A 356 9.05 32.67 -31.83
C GLU A 356 8.96 34.15 -32.24
N THR A 357 7.76 34.73 -32.20
CA THR A 357 7.50 36.11 -32.62
C THR A 357 7.95 37.15 -31.60
N ALA A 358 8.29 38.34 -32.10
CA ALA A 358 9.10 39.33 -31.40
C ALA A 358 8.47 40.00 -30.15
N GLU A 359 7.24 39.67 -29.78
CA GLU A 359 6.55 40.26 -28.61
C GLU A 359 7.09 39.71 -27.29
N PHE A 360 7.30 38.38 -27.16
CA PHE A 360 7.81 37.78 -25.93
C PHE A 360 9.20 38.32 -25.52
N ARG A 361 10.07 38.61 -26.50
CA ARG A 361 11.36 39.28 -26.23
C ARG A 361 11.18 40.73 -25.79
N ARG A 362 10.17 41.43 -26.30
CA ARG A 362 9.89 42.82 -25.95
C ARG A 362 9.47 42.95 -24.49
N ASP A 363 8.61 42.04 -24.03
CA ASP A 363 8.13 42.01 -22.65
C ASP A 363 9.21 41.50 -21.69
N MET A 364 10.00 40.50 -22.09
CA MET A 364 11.17 40.06 -21.32
C MET A 364 12.25 41.13 -21.21
N ASP A 365 12.53 41.90 -22.26
CA ASP A 365 13.49 42.99 -22.21
C ASP A 365 12.95 44.20 -21.44
N PHE A 366 11.63 44.46 -21.47
CA PHE A 366 10.98 45.40 -20.55
C PHE A 366 11.13 44.96 -19.08
N PHE A 367 10.91 43.69 -18.77
CA PHE A 367 11.07 43.17 -17.41
C PHE A 367 12.54 43.28 -16.95
N ARG A 368 13.49 42.88 -17.80
CA ARG A 368 14.94 42.97 -17.54
C ARG A 368 15.44 44.41 -17.37
N ALA A 369 14.88 45.37 -18.10
CA ALA A 369 15.26 46.78 -18.00
C ALA A 369 14.85 47.42 -16.66
N ASN A 370 13.77 46.94 -16.02
CA ASN A 370 13.19 47.55 -14.82
C ASN A 370 13.41 46.73 -13.52
N VAL A 371 13.97 45.51 -13.61
CA VAL A 371 14.29 44.67 -12.43
C VAL A 371 15.18 45.38 -11.39
N ASP A 372 16.15 46.18 -11.84
CA ASP A 372 17.07 46.92 -10.97
C ASP A 372 16.40 48.13 -10.26
N GLU A 373 15.19 48.54 -10.67
CA GLU A 373 14.41 49.60 -10.01
C GLU A 373 13.34 49.03 -9.05
N LEU A 374 13.04 47.72 -9.14
CA LEU A 374 11.98 47.04 -8.38
C LEU A 374 12.47 46.25 -7.15
N LEU A 375 13.77 45.99 -7.00
CA LEU A 375 14.33 45.16 -5.91
C LEU A 375 15.63 45.75 -5.30
N PRO A 376 15.54 46.65 -4.31
CA PRO A 376 16.73 47.39 -3.82
C PRO A 376 17.80 46.59 -3.07
N ASP A 377 17.44 45.53 -2.33
CA ASP A 377 18.25 45.06 -1.16
C ASP A 377 18.96 43.69 -1.32
N TYR A 378 19.10 43.13 -2.52
CA TYR A 378 19.77 41.83 -2.74
C TYR A 378 21.03 41.89 -3.62
N ARG A 379 22.01 42.73 -3.23
CA ARG A 379 23.38 42.73 -3.80
C ARG A 379 24.47 42.54 -2.73
N GLY A 380 24.69 41.29 -2.32
CA GLY A 380 25.64 40.92 -1.27
C GLY A 380 26.54 39.72 -1.60
N ARG A 381 27.65 39.97 -2.31
CA ARG A 381 28.82 39.06 -2.51
C ARG A 381 28.68 37.87 -3.48
N VAL A 382 28.90 38.12 -4.77
CA VAL A 382 29.68 37.21 -5.63
C VAL A 382 30.68 38.05 -6.42
N HIS A 383 31.97 37.68 -6.43
CA HIS A 383 32.92 38.28 -7.36
C HIS A 383 34.04 37.30 -7.76
N SER A 384 34.04 36.94 -9.06
CA SER A 384 35.16 36.44 -9.86
C SER A 384 35.98 35.21 -9.40
N LYS A 385 36.09 34.22 -10.30
CA LYS A 385 37.42 33.80 -10.81
C LYS A 385 37.33 33.05 -12.16
N TYR A 386 37.84 33.70 -13.21
CA TYR A 386 38.20 33.14 -14.54
C TYR A 386 37.03 32.61 -15.41
N GLY A 387 37.11 32.58 -16.75
CA GLY A 387 38.09 33.23 -17.64
C GLY A 387 38.05 32.73 -19.11
N ASP A 388 37.61 33.58 -20.04
CA ASP A 388 37.80 33.60 -21.51
C ASP A 388 38.09 32.30 -22.33
N ARG A 389 37.09 31.91 -23.17
CA ARG A 389 37.19 31.34 -24.56
C ARG A 389 37.59 29.85 -24.74
N PRO A 390 37.39 29.25 -25.95
CA PRO A 390 36.14 29.16 -26.72
C PRO A 390 35.85 27.74 -27.29
N VAL A 391 34.72 27.57 -28.01
CA VAL A 391 34.20 26.29 -28.57
C VAL A 391 34.84 25.90 -29.92
N VAL A 392 34.90 24.58 -30.21
CA VAL A 392 35.09 23.99 -31.56
C VAL A 392 34.13 22.79 -31.74
N ILE A 393 33.65 22.55 -32.97
CA ILE A 393 32.71 21.47 -33.37
C ILE A 393 33.28 20.70 -34.58
N SER A 394 32.99 19.41 -34.73
CA SER A 394 33.20 18.63 -35.98
C SER A 394 32.18 17.50 -36.15
N GLU A 395 31.75 17.24 -37.40
CA GLU A 395 30.66 16.32 -37.78
C GLU A 395 31.15 14.98 -38.42
N VAL A 396 30.22 14.25 -39.09
CA VAL A 396 30.44 13.29 -40.23
C VAL A 396 30.87 11.83 -39.86
N PRO A 397 30.35 10.72 -40.48
CA PRO A 397 28.99 10.37 -40.96
C PRO A 397 28.56 8.89 -40.58
N PRO A 398 27.96 7.95 -41.39
CA PRO A 398 26.88 7.08 -40.88
C PRO A 398 27.07 5.52 -41.00
N LYS A 399 26.04 4.78 -40.54
CA LYS A 399 25.94 3.29 -40.51
C LYS A 399 25.93 2.58 -41.89
N PRO A 400 26.49 1.35 -41.99
CA PRO A 400 26.10 0.32 -42.97
C PRO A 400 25.07 -0.71 -42.41
N ARG A 401 24.72 -1.75 -43.19
CA ARG A 401 23.49 -2.56 -43.07
C ARG A 401 23.70 -4.09 -42.89
N ILE A 402 22.79 -4.71 -42.11
CA ILE A 402 22.12 -6.03 -42.31
C ILE A 402 22.98 -7.31 -42.47
N ASN A 403 22.83 -8.30 -41.55
CA ASN A 403 22.31 -9.65 -41.92
C ASN A 403 21.92 -10.60 -40.75
N ARG A 404 21.29 -11.72 -41.15
CA ARG A 404 20.50 -12.74 -40.41
C ARG A 404 21.27 -13.66 -39.42
N HIS A 405 20.53 -14.18 -38.43
CA HIS A 405 20.52 -15.53 -37.75
C HIS A 405 21.63 -16.59 -37.98
N PRO A 406 21.76 -17.63 -37.12
CA PRO A 406 21.31 -17.82 -35.71
C PRO A 406 22.38 -18.47 -34.77
N GLY A 407 22.03 -18.75 -33.50
CA GLY A 407 22.63 -19.87 -32.73
C GLY A 407 23.40 -19.52 -31.44
N PHE A 408 23.51 -20.51 -30.55
CA PHE A 408 24.29 -20.44 -29.30
C PHE A 408 25.80 -20.64 -29.57
N HIS A 409 26.67 -19.88 -28.88
CA HIS A 409 27.58 -20.41 -27.84
C HIS A 409 28.64 -19.40 -27.34
N ARG A 410 29.05 -19.60 -26.07
CA ARG A 410 30.32 -19.26 -25.39
C ARG A 410 30.88 -17.83 -25.47
N VAL A 411 31.17 -17.30 -24.27
CA VAL A 411 32.00 -16.11 -24.02
C VAL A 411 33.46 -16.34 -24.45
N PRO A 412 34.07 -15.43 -25.23
CA PRO A 412 35.52 -15.28 -25.31
C PRO A 412 36.02 -14.22 -24.32
N LYS A 413 37.09 -14.52 -23.57
CA LYS A 413 37.90 -13.48 -22.91
C LYS A 413 38.74 -12.75 -23.96
N MET A 414 38.93 -11.44 -23.81
CA MET A 414 40.02 -10.70 -24.44
C MET A 414 40.72 -9.76 -23.44
N PRO A 415 41.97 -9.34 -23.73
CA PRO A 415 42.94 -8.98 -22.68
C PRO A 415 42.84 -7.52 -22.22
N GLY A 416 43.52 -7.21 -21.12
CA GLY A 416 43.58 -5.85 -20.59
C GLY A 416 44.68 -5.00 -21.21
N GLU A 417 44.33 -3.75 -21.52
CA GLU A 417 45.24 -2.61 -21.52
C GLU A 417 44.85 -1.69 -20.36
N ARG A 418 45.82 -1.04 -19.71
CA ARG A 418 45.57 -0.06 -18.64
C ARG A 418 45.51 1.33 -19.25
N ALA A 419 44.38 2.02 -19.11
CA ALA A 419 44.32 3.47 -19.25
C ALA A 419 44.79 4.13 -17.94
N ASP A 420 45.69 5.10 -18.04
CA ASP A 420 46.18 5.92 -16.92
C ASP A 420 45.30 7.17 -16.78
N TYR A 421 44.82 7.45 -15.57
CA TYR A 421 43.91 8.56 -15.26
C TYR A 421 44.54 9.50 -14.22
N SER A 422 45.60 10.21 -14.63
CA SER A 422 46.42 11.08 -13.76
C SER A 422 46.39 12.57 -14.16
N ALA A 423 45.23 13.09 -14.60
CA ALA A 423 45.10 14.46 -15.12
C ALA A 423 43.78 15.21 -14.83
N VAL A 424 43.16 15.05 -13.65
CA VAL A 424 42.02 15.90 -13.21
C VAL A 424 42.20 16.34 -11.74
N PRO A 425 42.37 17.64 -11.44
CA PRO A 425 42.36 18.13 -10.06
C PRO A 425 40.93 18.10 -9.47
N GLY A 426 40.75 17.43 -8.34
CA GLY A 426 39.47 17.40 -7.61
C GLY A 426 38.56 16.20 -7.91
N TYR A 427 38.99 15.23 -8.71
CA TYR A 427 38.24 13.99 -8.95
C TYR A 427 39.05 12.78 -8.48
N VAL A 428 38.59 12.10 -7.43
CA VAL A 428 39.21 10.87 -6.90
C VAL A 428 38.22 9.72 -7.08
N PRO A 429 38.31 8.92 -8.15
CA PRO A 429 37.40 7.79 -8.36
C PRO A 429 37.76 6.63 -7.40
N GLY A 430 37.04 6.58 -6.27
CA GLY A 430 37.19 5.55 -5.23
C GLY A 430 36.68 4.17 -5.68
N TYR A 431 37.49 3.45 -6.45
CA TYR A 431 37.20 2.05 -6.80
C TYR A 431 37.39 1.13 -5.58
N LEU A 432 36.29 0.83 -4.87
CA LEU A 432 36.27 -0.20 -3.84
C LEU A 432 36.53 -1.59 -4.47
N LYS A 433 37.71 -2.15 -4.21
CA LYS A 433 38.02 -3.55 -4.52
C LYS A 433 37.39 -4.47 -3.47
N LEU A 434 36.69 -5.50 -3.93
CA LEU A 434 36.21 -6.64 -3.12
C LEU A 434 37.34 -7.47 -2.45
N GLU A 435 38.60 -7.09 -2.64
CA GLU A 435 39.78 -7.67 -1.98
C GLU A 435 40.01 -7.08 -0.57
N GLU A 436 39.27 -6.04 -0.16
CA GLU A 436 39.46 -5.30 1.10
C GLU A 436 38.33 -5.47 2.13
N LEU A 437 37.36 -6.38 1.88
CA LEU A 437 36.34 -6.76 2.87
C LEU A 437 36.84 -7.84 3.83
N ASP A 438 36.29 -7.83 5.05
CA ASP A 438 36.67 -8.77 6.11
C ASP A 438 36.36 -10.24 5.72
N PRO A 439 37.32 -11.18 5.83
CA PRO A 439 37.09 -12.60 5.63
C PRO A 439 36.00 -13.22 6.52
N GLU A 440 35.72 -12.67 7.71
CA GLU A 440 34.60 -13.12 8.56
C GLU A 440 33.25 -12.64 8.01
N PHE A 441 33.14 -11.37 7.63
CA PHE A 441 31.93 -10.83 6.98
C PHE A 441 31.55 -11.63 5.73
N THR A 442 32.55 -12.01 4.93
CA THR A 442 32.37 -12.80 3.71
C THR A 442 31.96 -14.26 3.99
N ARG A 443 32.25 -14.81 5.18
CA ARG A 443 31.83 -16.16 5.59
C ARG A 443 30.47 -16.19 6.29
N GLY A 444 30.14 -15.18 7.08
CA GLY A 444 28.90 -15.14 7.87
C GLY A 444 27.63 -15.00 7.03
N VAL A 445 27.73 -14.40 5.83
CA VAL A 445 26.57 -14.09 4.98
C VAL A 445 26.26 -15.17 3.94
N ILE A 446 27.21 -16.05 3.60
CA ILE A 446 27.09 -16.99 2.47
C ILE A 446 27.31 -18.44 2.90
N GLY A 447 26.23 -19.11 3.29
CA GLY A 447 26.17 -20.57 3.39
C GLY A 447 26.42 -21.24 2.03
N GLN A 448 27.10 -22.38 2.02
CA GLN A 448 27.50 -23.05 0.77
C GLN A 448 26.29 -23.62 0.02
N GLY A 449 25.86 -23.01 -1.09
CA GLY A 449 24.71 -23.55 -1.83
C GLY A 449 24.34 -22.99 -3.22
N SER A 450 24.87 -21.87 -3.72
CA SER A 450 24.64 -21.41 -5.12
C SER A 450 25.56 -20.28 -5.57
N TYR A 451 26.66 -20.61 -6.26
CA TYR A 451 27.46 -19.63 -7.00
C TYR A 451 26.92 -19.46 -8.43
N GLU A 452 26.53 -18.23 -8.83
CA GLU A 452 26.75 -17.57 -10.16
C GLU A 452 25.72 -16.48 -10.55
N ARG A 453 24.63 -16.24 -9.82
CA ARG A 453 23.65 -15.17 -10.16
C ARG A 453 23.31 -14.27 -8.98
N VAL A 454 23.13 -12.97 -9.28
CA VAL A 454 23.13 -11.84 -8.33
C VAL A 454 24.51 -11.75 -7.64
N PHE A 455 25.35 -10.72 -7.83
CA PHE A 455 25.10 -9.27 -7.82
C PHE A 455 25.91 -8.50 -8.87
N ARG A 456 25.42 -7.31 -9.24
CA ARG A 456 26.23 -6.13 -9.61
C ARG A 456 25.51 -4.85 -9.15
N ALA A 457 25.77 -4.40 -7.93
CA ALA A 457 25.32 -3.10 -7.46
C ALA A 457 26.35 -2.03 -7.84
N TYR A 458 25.89 -0.92 -8.42
CA TYR A 458 26.65 0.32 -8.53
C TYR A 458 26.12 1.30 -7.48
N ILE A 459 27.01 1.89 -6.69
CA ILE A 459 26.68 2.97 -5.76
C ILE A 459 27.12 4.28 -6.44
N SER A 460 26.22 5.26 -6.49
CA SER A 460 26.50 6.63 -6.92
C SER A 460 25.96 7.57 -5.86
N ILE A 461 26.78 8.49 -5.37
CA ILE A 461 26.45 9.42 -4.28
C ILE A 461 26.55 10.83 -4.84
N GLU A 462 25.42 11.49 -5.04
CA GLU A 462 25.38 12.89 -5.46
C GLU A 462 24.49 13.72 -4.52
N ASN A 463 25.09 14.77 -3.95
CA ASN A 463 24.43 15.97 -3.44
C ASN A 463 23.49 15.86 -2.22
N TYR A 464 24.02 15.34 -1.11
CA TYR A 464 23.63 15.83 0.23
C TYR A 464 24.72 16.78 0.77
N PRO A 465 24.38 17.77 1.61
CA PRO A 465 25.35 18.70 2.20
C PRO A 465 26.31 17.98 3.18
N PRO A 466 27.48 18.58 3.53
CA PRO A 466 28.58 17.85 4.20
C PRO A 466 28.35 17.41 5.66
N HIS A 467 27.16 17.62 6.20
CA HIS A 467 26.80 17.33 7.58
C HIS A 467 25.40 16.68 7.61
N GLU A 468 25.29 15.56 8.33
CA GLU A 468 24.06 14.75 8.50
C GLU A 468 23.52 14.07 7.22
N ILE A 469 24.10 12.92 6.89
CA ILE A 469 23.44 11.87 6.09
C ILE A 469 23.06 10.75 7.06
N ASN A 470 21.76 10.52 7.26
CA ASN A 470 21.25 9.48 8.15
C ASN A 470 21.12 8.14 7.41
N ALA A 471 21.27 7.00 8.10
CA ALA A 471 21.27 5.66 7.51
C ALA A 471 19.94 5.29 6.82
N SER A 472 18.83 5.96 7.19
CA SER A 472 17.53 5.89 6.51
C SER A 472 17.52 6.42 5.07
N SER A 473 18.61 7.04 4.58
CA SER A 473 18.71 7.62 3.23
C SER A 473 19.03 6.59 2.13
N PHE A 474 19.06 5.29 2.43
CA PHE A 474 19.46 4.22 1.51
C PHE A 474 18.35 3.16 1.36
N ASP A 475 17.48 3.28 0.35
CA ASP A 475 16.42 2.29 0.07
C ASP A 475 16.93 0.92 -0.42
N MET A 476 18.12 0.87 -1.03
CA MET A 476 18.58 -0.29 -1.81
C MET A 476 19.10 -1.54 -1.06
N PRO A 477 19.51 -1.53 0.23
CA PRO A 477 20.02 -2.74 0.87
C PRO A 477 18.89 -3.66 1.40
N TYR A 478 17.73 -3.10 1.76
CA TYR A 478 16.62 -3.78 2.43
C TYR A 478 16.03 -4.97 1.65
N ALA A 479 16.20 -4.99 0.32
CA ALA A 479 15.64 -6.02 -0.55
C ALA A 479 16.47 -7.32 -0.62
N ILE A 480 17.70 -7.36 -0.07
CA ILE A 480 18.63 -8.50 -0.27
C ILE A 480 19.42 -8.87 1.00
N LEU A 481 19.52 -7.97 1.97
CA LEU A 481 19.92 -8.30 3.34
C LEU A 481 18.69 -8.09 4.24
N GLY A 482 18.23 -9.15 4.90
CA GLY A 482 17.02 -9.12 5.72
C GLY A 482 17.07 -8.03 6.80
N ARG A 483 15.89 -7.50 7.20
CA ARG A 483 15.71 -6.32 8.06
C ARG A 483 16.66 -6.30 9.29
N ASP A 484 16.84 -7.46 9.92
CA ASP A 484 17.66 -7.63 11.14
C ASP A 484 19.19 -7.52 10.93
N VAL A 485 19.66 -7.68 9.68
CA VAL A 485 21.09 -7.59 9.33
C VAL A 485 21.52 -6.13 9.19
N LEU A 486 20.66 -5.28 8.64
CA LEU A 486 21.00 -3.89 8.29
C LEU A 486 20.96 -2.94 9.48
N ASN A 487 20.11 -3.22 10.45
CA ASN A 487 20.03 -2.48 11.72
C ASN A 487 21.31 -2.63 12.60
N GLN A 488 22.35 -3.31 12.11
CA GLN A 488 23.64 -3.53 12.79
C GLN A 488 24.83 -2.77 12.16
N TYR A 489 24.63 -1.90 11.16
CA TYR A 489 25.72 -1.24 10.43
C TYR A 489 25.49 0.27 10.24
N HIS A 490 26.53 1.08 10.51
CA HIS A 490 26.51 2.54 10.31
C HIS A 490 27.46 2.91 9.17
N ILE A 491 26.89 3.37 8.06
CA ILE A 491 27.64 3.67 6.83
C ILE A 491 27.90 5.18 6.78
N THR A 492 29.12 5.59 7.13
CA THR A 492 29.57 6.98 6.95
C THR A 492 30.43 7.15 5.69
N LEU A 493 30.48 8.37 5.19
CA LEU A 493 31.28 8.77 4.03
C LEU A 493 32.23 9.89 4.46
N ASP A 494 33.44 9.49 4.86
CA ASP A 494 34.37 10.38 5.55
C ASP A 494 35.37 11.04 4.60
N GLY A 495 35.36 12.38 4.60
CA GLY A 495 36.35 13.23 3.94
C GLY A 495 36.18 13.38 2.41
N PRO A 496 36.99 14.27 1.80
CA PRO A 496 36.83 14.71 0.40
C PRO A 496 37.09 13.64 -0.67
N ASN A 497 37.48 12.42 -0.28
CA ASN A 497 37.76 11.29 -1.17
C ASN A 497 36.65 10.22 -1.14
N GLN A 498 35.47 10.52 -0.57
CA GLN A 498 34.31 9.61 -0.46
C GLN A 498 34.67 8.22 0.10
N LYS A 499 35.45 8.15 1.19
CA LYS A 499 35.78 6.86 1.79
C LYS A 499 34.53 6.30 2.48
N LEU A 500 33.95 5.25 1.91
CA LEU A 500 32.83 4.51 2.47
C LEU A 500 33.30 3.73 3.71
N THR A 501 33.11 4.32 4.89
CA THR A 501 33.35 3.66 6.17
C THR A 501 32.09 2.88 6.54
N ILE A 502 32.01 1.61 6.11
CA ILE A 502 31.06 0.66 6.69
C ILE A 502 31.58 0.30 8.08
N THR A 503 31.28 1.17 9.05
CA THR A 503 31.37 0.79 10.45
C THR A 503 30.27 -0.23 10.66
N ARG A 504 30.56 -1.39 11.28
CA ARG A 504 29.49 -2.05 12.05
C ARG A 504 29.01 -0.98 13.02
N LEU A 505 27.69 -0.80 13.22
CA LEU A 505 27.25 -0.06 14.40
C LEU A 505 27.97 -0.77 15.55
N PRO A 506 28.77 -0.08 16.38
CA PRO A 506 28.86 -0.61 17.72
C PRO A 506 27.40 -0.73 18.15
N MET A 507 26.99 -1.94 18.54
CA MET A 507 25.84 -2.01 19.43
C MET A 507 26.07 -0.93 20.50
N THR A 508 25.05 -0.19 20.86
CA THR A 508 25.00 0.49 22.14
C THR A 508 24.50 -0.56 23.12
N SER A 509 25.31 -1.53 23.57
CA SER A 509 26.75 -1.50 23.85
C SER A 509 27.60 -2.48 23.05
N ALA A 510 28.85 -2.08 22.76
CA ALA A 510 29.89 -3.03 22.46
C ALA A 510 29.95 -3.98 23.67
N ARG A 511 29.92 -5.30 23.44
CA ARG A 511 30.08 -6.30 24.50
C ARG A 511 31.53 -6.41 25.01
N THR A 512 32.19 -5.26 25.14
CA THR A 512 32.91 -4.94 26.39
C THR A 512 31.96 -5.08 27.56
N ASP A 513 32.46 -5.44 28.74
CA ASP A 513 31.70 -5.80 29.95
C ASP A 513 31.05 -4.56 30.64
N GLY A 514 30.27 -3.81 29.87
CA GLY A 514 29.66 -2.53 30.21
C GLY A 514 28.17 -2.69 30.45
N HIS A 515 27.81 -2.78 31.73
CA HIS A 515 26.42 -2.74 32.17
C HIS A 515 25.78 -1.41 31.75
N TYR A 516 24.68 -1.46 30.97
CA TYR A 516 23.64 -0.44 31.12
C TYR A 516 22.99 -0.69 32.48
N SER A 517 23.54 -0.08 33.51
CA SER A 517 22.97 -0.10 34.84
C SER A 517 21.73 0.80 34.86
N ILE A 518 20.57 0.22 34.49
CA ILE A 518 19.30 0.72 35.01
C ILE A 518 19.43 0.67 36.54
N GLU A 519 19.33 1.84 37.17
CA GLU A 519 19.27 1.93 38.62
C GLU A 519 17.93 1.34 39.08
N LEU A 520 17.99 0.43 40.06
CA LEU A 520 16.84 -0.32 40.55
C LEU A 520 16.53 0.06 42.01
N PRO A 521 15.25 0.15 42.39
CA PRO A 521 14.08 -0.21 41.58
C PRO A 521 13.64 0.87 40.59
N LEU A 522 13.05 0.45 39.46
CA LEU A 522 12.29 1.32 38.57
C LEU A 522 11.12 1.95 39.32
N SER A 523 10.95 3.27 39.23
CA SER A 523 9.81 3.97 39.82
C SER A 523 8.69 4.17 38.80
N CYS A 524 7.48 3.76 39.17
CA CYS A 524 6.28 3.86 38.35
C CYS A 524 5.17 4.65 39.10
N PRO A 525 5.16 5.99 39.04
CA PRO A 525 4.08 6.82 39.58
C PRO A 525 2.75 6.59 38.85
N LEU A 526 1.67 7.22 39.34
CA LEU A 526 0.51 7.52 38.52
C LEU A 526 0.89 8.55 37.45
N LEU A 527 0.15 8.58 36.34
CA LEU A 527 0.17 9.73 35.43
C LEU A 527 -1.28 10.08 35.06
N ILE A 528 -1.82 11.16 35.62
CA ILE A 528 -3.22 11.57 35.43
C ILE A 528 -3.24 13.01 34.93
N ASN A 529 -4.08 13.30 33.93
CA ASN A 529 -4.23 14.66 33.38
C ASN A 529 -2.88 15.29 32.91
N GLY A 530 -1.91 14.47 32.50
CA GLY A 530 -0.57 14.92 32.09
C GLY A 530 0.44 15.14 33.23
N GLU A 531 0.08 14.90 34.48
CA GLU A 531 0.96 15.09 35.65
C GLU A 531 1.35 13.75 36.29
N GLU A 532 2.65 13.55 36.59
CA GLU A 532 3.15 12.40 37.37
C GLU A 532 2.90 12.61 38.87
N GLY A 533 2.45 11.58 39.60
CA GLY A 533 2.17 11.69 41.03
C GLY A 533 2.09 10.36 41.81
N PRO A 534 2.18 10.40 43.15
CA PRO A 534 1.95 9.22 43.99
C PRO A 534 0.46 8.82 43.98
N ALA A 535 0.16 7.58 44.39
CA ALA A 535 -1.22 7.18 44.64
C ALA A 535 -1.84 7.99 45.80
N THR A 536 -3.15 8.25 45.76
CA THR A 536 -3.86 8.90 46.85
C THR A 536 -3.71 8.10 48.15
N GLY A 537 -3.27 8.75 49.22
CA GLY A 537 -2.90 8.11 50.48
C GLY A 537 -1.48 7.52 50.55
N GLY A 538 -0.68 7.63 49.47
CA GLY A 538 0.74 7.27 49.46
C GLY A 538 1.05 5.77 49.41
N GLY A 539 0.13 4.96 48.89
CA GLY A 539 0.32 3.51 48.75
C GLY A 539 1.23 3.14 47.57
N GLU A 540 2.11 2.16 47.78
CA GLU A 540 2.99 1.58 46.75
C GLU A 540 2.97 0.04 46.83
N PHE A 541 3.28 -0.62 45.71
CA PHE A 541 3.56 -2.05 45.67
C PHE A 541 4.89 -2.33 44.94
N GLN A 542 5.53 -3.44 45.30
CA GLN A 542 6.83 -3.83 44.76
C GLN A 542 6.72 -5.04 43.83
N ARG A 543 7.65 -5.16 42.88
CA ARG A 543 7.84 -6.36 42.06
C ARG A 543 9.29 -6.79 42.06
N GLU A 544 9.47 -8.10 42.20
CA GLU A 544 10.76 -8.77 42.13
C GLU A 544 11.16 -9.04 40.67
N ASN A 545 12.46 -9.09 40.40
CA ASN A 545 12.99 -9.53 39.11
C ASN A 545 12.78 -11.05 38.98
N PRO A 546 12.06 -11.58 37.98
CA PRO A 546 11.82 -13.02 37.86
C PRO A 546 13.10 -13.84 37.62
N ALA A 547 14.19 -13.21 37.17
CA ALA A 547 15.51 -13.81 37.03
C ALA A 547 16.30 -13.87 38.36
N ASN A 548 15.93 -13.04 39.34
CA ASN A 548 16.48 -13.02 40.70
C ASN A 548 15.49 -12.36 41.68
N ALA A 549 14.63 -13.16 42.30
CA ALA A 549 13.55 -12.74 43.18
C ALA A 549 14.01 -12.00 44.46
N GLN A 550 15.32 -12.01 44.77
CA GLN A 550 15.88 -11.19 45.86
C GLN A 550 16.03 -9.70 45.48
N GLN A 551 15.92 -9.36 44.20
CA GLN A 551 16.05 -8.00 43.68
C GLN A 551 14.68 -7.41 43.35
N VAL A 552 14.35 -6.25 43.92
CA VAL A 552 13.18 -5.47 43.51
C VAL A 552 13.47 -4.83 42.14
N ALA A 553 12.74 -5.22 41.12
CA ALA A 553 12.77 -4.64 39.78
C ALA A 553 12.00 -3.31 39.74
N THR A 554 10.79 -3.27 40.32
CA THR A 554 9.88 -2.12 40.20
C THR A 554 9.22 -1.77 41.53
N VAL A 555 9.09 -0.47 41.82
CA VAL A 555 8.20 0.11 42.83
C VAL A 555 7.16 0.95 42.10
N ALA A 556 5.88 0.63 42.28
CA ALA A 556 4.79 1.27 41.56
C ALA A 556 3.72 1.82 42.51
N ALA A 557 3.14 2.96 42.15
CA ALA A 557 2.02 3.57 42.86
C ALA A 557 0.83 2.60 42.90
N GLN A 558 0.29 2.35 44.10
CA GLN A 558 -0.85 1.46 44.30
C GLN A 558 -2.16 2.25 44.16
N GLY A 559 -2.52 2.58 42.92
CA GLY A 559 -3.71 3.37 42.59
C GLY A 559 -4.98 2.87 43.28
N THR A 560 -5.69 3.83 43.86
CA THR A 560 -6.91 3.65 44.65
C THR A 560 -8.17 3.82 43.80
N LEU A 561 -9.33 3.70 44.44
CA LEU A 561 -10.63 4.04 43.86
C LEU A 561 -10.74 5.53 43.49
N GLU A 562 -10.07 6.41 44.24
CA GLU A 562 -10.07 7.86 43.99
C GLU A 562 -9.18 8.20 42.79
N ASP A 563 -8.00 7.57 42.69
CA ASP A 563 -7.09 7.72 41.55
C ASP A 563 -7.72 7.19 40.25
N ALA A 564 -8.42 6.06 40.31
CA ALA A 564 -9.17 5.50 39.18
C ALA A 564 -10.21 6.50 38.66
N ARG A 565 -10.98 7.12 39.57
CA ARG A 565 -11.97 8.17 39.23
C ARG A 565 -11.32 9.42 38.67
N ALA A 566 -10.23 9.91 39.27
CA ALA A 566 -9.51 11.07 38.77
C ALA A 566 -8.99 10.86 37.32
N GLY A 567 -8.54 9.64 37.00
CA GLY A 567 -8.18 9.24 35.63
C GLY A 567 -9.38 9.20 34.68
N ILE A 568 -10.51 8.61 35.10
CA ILE A 568 -11.75 8.57 34.30
C ILE A 568 -12.28 9.98 34.04
N ASP A 569 -12.36 10.83 35.08
CA ASP A 569 -12.83 12.20 34.96
C ASP A 569 -11.90 13.04 34.07
N ALA A 570 -10.59 12.80 34.09
CA ALA A 570 -9.63 13.44 33.18
C ALA A 570 -9.87 13.02 31.72
N ALA A 571 -10.02 11.72 31.46
CA ALA A 571 -10.34 11.19 30.14
C ALA A 571 -11.69 11.74 29.61
N ARG A 572 -12.73 11.76 30.44
CA ARG A 572 -14.06 12.29 30.11
C ARG A 572 -14.02 13.78 29.78
N ARG A 573 -13.37 14.60 30.63
CA ARG A 573 -13.17 16.03 30.38
C ARG A 573 -12.38 16.31 29.10
N ALA A 574 -11.34 15.54 28.82
CA ALA A 574 -10.53 15.70 27.61
C ALA A 574 -11.32 15.34 26.34
N PHE A 575 -12.19 14.32 26.40
CA PHE A 575 -13.07 13.92 25.31
C PHE A 575 -14.20 14.93 25.08
N ASP A 576 -15.06 15.19 26.07
CA ASP A 576 -16.21 16.09 25.92
C ASP A 576 -15.80 17.54 25.69
N GLY A 577 -14.70 17.98 26.32
CA GLY A 577 -14.10 19.29 26.09
C GLY A 577 -13.31 19.39 24.78
N ASN A 578 -13.12 18.27 24.06
CA ASN A 578 -12.32 18.17 22.83
C ASN A 578 -10.94 18.86 22.99
N ALA A 579 -10.21 18.46 24.03
CA ALA A 579 -8.94 19.08 24.42
C ALA A 579 -7.93 19.10 23.27
N GLY A 580 -7.29 20.24 23.00
CA GLY A 580 -6.37 20.38 21.85
C GLY A 580 -7.02 20.18 20.46
N ASN A 581 -8.36 20.17 20.37
CA ASN A 581 -9.14 19.74 19.21
C ASN A 581 -8.94 18.26 18.81
N TRP A 582 -8.60 17.39 19.76
CA TRP A 582 -8.25 15.99 19.56
C TRP A 582 -9.20 15.19 18.65
N LEU A 583 -10.53 15.33 18.83
CA LEU A 583 -11.54 14.56 18.08
C LEU A 583 -11.59 14.94 16.60
N ASN A 584 -11.37 16.20 16.26
CA ASN A 584 -11.45 16.68 14.87
C ASN A 584 -10.08 16.79 14.18
N ASN A 585 -8.98 16.70 14.93
CA ASN A 585 -7.62 16.93 14.42
C ASN A 585 -6.86 15.63 14.19
N TYR A 586 -7.18 14.92 13.10
CA TYR A 586 -6.47 13.68 12.74
C TYR A 586 -4.97 13.90 12.51
N LYS A 587 -4.53 15.10 12.08
CA LYS A 587 -3.11 15.40 11.85
C LYS A 587 -2.32 15.47 13.17
N LEU A 588 -2.90 16.00 14.25
CA LEU A 588 -2.30 15.95 15.59
C LEU A 588 -2.18 14.51 16.09
N ARG A 589 -3.23 13.70 15.89
CA ARG A 589 -3.28 12.28 16.24
C ARG A 589 -2.21 11.46 15.51
N GLU A 590 -2.09 11.68 14.21
CA GLU A 590 -1.03 11.15 13.34
C GLU A 590 0.38 11.54 13.83
N GLN A 591 0.59 12.83 14.12
CA GLN A 591 1.88 13.36 14.61
C GLN A 591 2.28 12.76 15.97
N VAL A 592 1.35 12.67 16.92
CA VAL A 592 1.57 12.05 18.25
C VAL A 592 1.98 10.58 18.11
N LEU A 593 1.31 9.82 17.24
CA LEU A 593 1.62 8.41 17.02
C LEU A 593 2.95 8.20 16.29
N PHE A 594 3.23 8.95 15.21
CA PHE A 594 4.54 8.89 14.53
C PHE A 594 5.68 9.29 15.46
N ARG A 595 5.53 10.36 16.26
CA ARG A 595 6.58 10.77 17.22
C ARG A 595 6.74 9.76 18.35
N THR A 596 5.67 9.09 18.78
CA THR A 596 5.75 7.95 19.72
C THR A 596 6.56 6.80 19.13
N ALA A 597 6.30 6.39 17.88
CA ALA A 597 7.07 5.34 17.20
C ALA A 597 8.57 5.69 17.08
N GLN A 598 8.89 6.96 16.79
CA GLN A 598 10.27 7.46 16.79
C GLN A 598 10.91 7.39 18.19
N LEU A 599 10.24 7.93 19.21
CA LEU A 599 10.70 7.91 20.61
C LEU A 599 10.92 6.49 21.15
N MET A 600 10.07 5.53 20.76
CA MET A 600 10.26 4.11 21.11
C MET A 600 11.52 3.51 20.48
N ARG A 601 11.85 3.88 19.24
CA ARG A 601 13.07 3.43 18.56
C ARG A 601 14.32 4.14 19.11
N GLU A 602 14.22 5.43 19.42
CA GLU A 602 15.26 6.21 20.10
C GLU A 602 15.59 5.66 21.51
N ASN A 603 14.63 5.01 22.17
CA ASN A 603 14.76 4.42 23.51
C ASN A 603 14.73 2.88 23.51
N ALA A 604 14.95 2.22 22.36
CA ALA A 604 14.69 0.79 22.19
C ALA A 604 15.45 -0.10 23.18
N ASP A 605 16.74 0.17 23.41
CA ASP A 605 17.57 -0.58 24.37
C ASP A 605 17.04 -0.45 25.81
N ARG A 606 16.59 0.75 26.22
CA ARG A 606 16.02 0.99 27.55
C ARG A 606 14.70 0.25 27.72
N LEU A 607 13.78 0.36 26.75
CA LEU A 607 12.48 -0.32 26.78
C LEU A 607 12.66 -1.85 26.80
N ALA A 608 13.60 -2.38 26.01
CA ALA A 608 13.92 -3.80 25.99
C ALA A 608 14.52 -4.28 27.33
N GLN A 609 15.39 -3.49 27.96
CA GLN A 609 15.93 -3.79 29.29
C GLN A 609 14.81 -3.77 30.36
N VAL A 610 13.90 -2.80 30.35
CA VAL A 610 12.76 -2.74 31.28
C VAL A 610 11.84 -3.95 31.11
N VAL A 611 11.51 -4.32 29.86
CA VAL A 611 10.74 -5.54 29.56
C VAL A 611 11.50 -6.80 30.01
N SER A 612 12.82 -6.88 29.82
CA SER A 612 13.63 -8.01 30.28
C SER A 612 13.61 -8.14 31.81
N LEU A 613 13.67 -7.02 32.53
CA LEU A 613 13.70 -6.95 34.00
C LEU A 613 12.35 -7.21 34.67
N GLU A 614 11.23 -6.82 34.05
CA GLU A 614 9.88 -7.10 34.59
C GLU A 614 9.33 -8.46 34.12
N VAL A 615 9.59 -8.87 32.87
CA VAL A 615 8.97 -10.07 32.26
C VAL A 615 9.86 -11.31 32.34
N GLY A 616 11.18 -11.14 32.44
CA GLY A 616 12.14 -12.22 32.23
C GLY A 616 12.39 -12.53 30.75
N MET A 617 11.88 -11.72 29.82
CA MET A 617 12.10 -11.93 28.39
C MET A 617 13.58 -11.74 28.04
N PRO A 618 14.27 -12.72 27.39
CA PRO A 618 15.67 -12.56 26.99
C PRO A 618 15.86 -11.35 26.08
N MET A 619 16.94 -10.58 26.27
CA MET A 619 17.18 -9.32 25.55
C MET A 619 17.10 -9.46 24.03
N ARG A 620 17.58 -10.59 23.48
CA ARG A 620 17.48 -10.95 22.06
C ARG A 620 16.04 -11.10 21.53
N GLN A 621 15.07 -11.36 22.40
CA GLN A 621 13.63 -11.39 22.09
C GLN A 621 12.97 -10.03 22.38
N ALA A 622 13.43 -9.33 23.43
CA ALA A 622 12.87 -8.04 23.86
C ALA A 622 13.14 -6.90 22.86
N VAL A 623 14.35 -6.79 22.29
CA VAL A 623 14.68 -5.75 21.30
C VAL A 623 13.78 -5.79 20.05
N PRO A 624 13.63 -6.94 19.34
CA PRO A 624 12.69 -7.00 18.21
C PRO A 624 11.21 -6.88 18.63
N HIS A 625 10.86 -7.19 19.88
CA HIS A 625 9.51 -6.96 20.40
C HIS A 625 9.20 -5.46 20.55
N ILE A 626 10.16 -4.64 21.02
CA ILE A 626 10.01 -3.17 21.04
C ILE A 626 9.95 -2.60 19.61
N ALA A 627 10.75 -3.12 18.68
CA ALA A 627 10.68 -2.71 17.28
C ALA A 627 9.29 -2.99 16.67
N ALA A 628 8.75 -4.20 16.86
CA ALA A 628 7.40 -4.56 16.42
C ALA A 628 6.33 -3.68 17.09
N ALA A 629 6.49 -3.32 18.37
CA ALA A 629 5.59 -2.39 19.04
C ALA A 629 5.64 -0.98 18.43
N ALA A 630 6.82 -0.47 18.04
CA ALA A 630 6.94 0.81 17.35
C ALA A 630 6.31 0.79 15.94
N ASP A 631 6.46 -0.32 15.20
CA ASP A 631 5.80 -0.53 13.90
C ASP A 631 4.26 -0.50 14.02
N ILE A 632 3.68 -0.93 15.15
CA ILE A 632 2.23 -0.78 15.44
C ILE A 632 1.82 0.70 15.57
N PHE A 633 2.59 1.51 16.31
CA PHE A 633 2.30 2.95 16.43
C PHE A 633 2.39 3.67 15.08
N GLU A 634 3.38 3.34 14.26
CA GLU A 634 3.56 3.90 12.92
C GLU A 634 2.43 3.47 11.95
N PHE A 635 2.03 2.20 11.97
CA PHE A 635 0.90 1.70 11.18
C PHE A 635 -0.40 2.46 11.49
N TYR A 636 -0.71 2.67 12.77
CA TYR A 636 -1.92 3.39 13.15
C TYR A 636 -1.82 4.92 12.98
N ALA A 637 -0.63 5.51 13.08
CA ALA A 637 -0.41 6.90 12.66
C ALA A 637 -0.84 7.07 11.20
N GLY A 638 -0.36 6.18 10.33
CA GLY A 638 -0.73 6.12 8.91
C GLY A 638 -2.19 5.76 8.63
N LEU A 639 -3.02 5.43 9.63
CA LEU A 639 -4.47 5.22 9.50
C LEU A 639 -5.32 6.34 10.12
N ALA A 640 -4.74 7.25 10.91
CA ALA A 640 -5.47 8.32 11.61
C ALA A 640 -6.30 9.21 10.68
N GLY A 641 -5.76 9.56 9.52
CA GLY A 641 -6.45 10.32 8.46
C GLY A 641 -7.27 9.48 7.48
N LYS A 642 -7.40 8.16 7.70
CA LYS A 642 -8.06 7.20 6.77
C LYS A 642 -9.32 6.55 7.37
N ILE A 643 -9.90 7.20 8.36
CA ILE A 643 -11.15 6.79 9.00
C ILE A 643 -12.30 7.46 8.27
N TYR A 644 -12.89 6.72 7.34
CA TYR A 644 -13.96 7.23 6.47
C TYR A 644 -15.34 6.81 6.96
N GLY A 645 -16.33 7.64 6.63
CA GLY A 645 -17.74 7.32 6.74
C GLY A 645 -18.34 6.91 5.40
N GLU A 646 -19.27 5.95 5.41
CA GLU A 646 -20.05 5.62 4.22
C GLU A 646 -21.16 6.67 4.03
N SER A 647 -21.33 7.16 2.79
CA SER A 647 -22.36 8.14 2.43
C SER A 647 -23.37 7.52 1.46
N PHE A 648 -24.60 7.30 1.91
CA PHE A 648 -25.67 6.72 1.08
C PHE A 648 -26.68 7.79 0.64
N THR A 649 -26.94 7.88 -0.66
CA THR A 649 -28.05 8.68 -1.21
C THR A 649 -29.26 7.79 -1.48
N LEU A 650 -30.38 8.07 -0.83
CA LEU A 650 -31.64 7.37 -1.08
C LEU A 650 -32.37 7.95 -2.32
N PRO A 651 -33.26 7.19 -2.99
CA PRO A 651 -33.96 7.63 -4.21
C PRO A 651 -34.85 8.88 -4.08
N ASN A 652 -35.05 9.39 -2.86
CA ASN A 652 -35.77 10.62 -2.54
C ASN A 652 -34.85 11.83 -2.26
N GLY A 653 -33.53 11.69 -2.43
CA GLY A 653 -32.54 12.75 -2.14
C GLY A 653 -32.14 12.89 -0.67
N SER A 654 -32.45 11.91 0.19
CA SER A 654 -31.95 11.88 1.58
C SER A 654 -30.55 11.28 1.68
N LEU A 655 -29.72 11.86 2.54
CA LEU A 655 -28.35 11.40 2.83
C LEU A 655 -28.24 10.71 4.20
N ILE A 656 -27.35 9.72 4.29
CA ILE A 656 -26.98 8.97 5.50
C ILE A 656 -25.45 8.85 5.59
N ASN A 657 -24.86 9.28 6.72
CA ASN A 657 -23.43 9.20 7.03
C ASN A 657 -23.17 8.40 8.34
N LEU A 658 -21.97 7.83 8.52
CA LEU A 658 -21.53 6.96 9.65
C LEU A 658 -20.07 7.28 10.09
N ILE A 659 -19.69 7.21 11.39
CA ILE A 659 -18.33 7.58 11.93
C ILE A 659 -17.89 6.60 13.05
N LYS A 660 -16.63 6.67 13.55
CA LYS A 660 -15.83 5.52 14.03
C LYS A 660 -14.50 5.92 14.85
N GLU A 661 -14.14 5.39 16.07
CA GLU A 661 -12.83 5.53 16.84
C GLU A 661 -12.29 4.33 17.78
N PRO A 662 -10.99 3.88 17.98
CA PRO A 662 -10.55 2.81 19.00
C PRO A 662 -9.04 2.45 19.47
N VAL A 663 -8.64 2.50 20.78
CA VAL A 663 -7.28 2.26 21.45
C VAL A 663 -5.95 2.98 21.02
N ALA A 664 -4.80 2.37 20.66
CA ALA A 664 -3.69 3.07 19.96
C ALA A 664 -4.17 3.54 18.57
N PRO A 665 -4.97 2.72 17.86
CA PRO A 665 -5.88 3.24 16.85
C PRO A 665 -6.91 4.30 17.34
N ALA A 666 -7.20 4.51 18.64
CA ALA A 666 -8.08 5.59 19.15
C ALA A 666 -7.29 6.85 19.36
N LEU A 667 -6.03 6.74 19.77
CA LEU A 667 -5.17 7.88 19.63
C LEU A 667 -5.00 8.24 18.15
N ALA A 668 -5.23 7.32 17.21
CA ALA A 668 -5.38 7.63 15.77
C ALA A 668 -6.76 8.21 15.41
N ALA A 669 -7.82 7.94 16.19
CA ALA A 669 -9.20 8.15 15.76
C ALA A 669 -10.06 9.14 16.57
N GLY A 670 -9.88 9.24 17.89
CA GLY A 670 -10.57 10.19 18.76
C GLY A 670 -10.55 9.87 20.26
N CYS A 671 -10.59 8.59 20.68
CA CYS A 671 -10.84 8.31 22.10
C CYS A 671 -9.72 8.78 23.05
N THR A 672 -10.12 9.02 24.29
CA THR A 672 -9.23 9.18 25.44
C THR A 672 -9.14 7.86 26.22
N ILE A 673 -8.08 7.70 27.02
CA ILE A 673 -7.67 6.41 27.57
C ILE A 673 -7.34 6.53 29.05
N VAL A 674 -7.81 5.56 29.84
CA VAL A 674 -7.30 5.26 31.18
C VAL A 674 -6.66 3.87 31.16
N LEU A 675 -5.34 3.83 31.01
CA LEU A 675 -4.57 2.61 30.95
C LEU A 675 -4.29 2.09 32.36
N LYS A 676 -4.74 0.87 32.63
CA LYS A 676 -4.41 0.11 33.83
C LYS A 676 -3.50 -1.07 33.46
N PRO A 677 -2.18 -1.00 33.70
CA PRO A 677 -1.27 -2.09 33.37
C PRO A 677 -1.50 -3.32 34.26
N ALA A 678 -1.04 -4.48 33.80
CA ALA A 678 -0.98 -5.68 34.64
C ALA A 678 -0.12 -5.39 35.88
N SER A 679 -0.60 -5.78 37.06
CA SER A 679 0.06 -5.42 38.32
C SER A 679 1.46 -6.03 38.48
N TYR A 680 1.90 -6.95 37.61
CA TYR A 680 3.25 -7.53 37.57
C TYR A 680 4.25 -6.72 36.73
N THR A 681 3.78 -5.99 35.71
CA THR A 681 4.63 -5.32 34.70
C THR A 681 4.26 -3.84 34.49
N PRO A 682 4.20 -3.00 35.55
CA PRO A 682 3.77 -1.61 35.41
C PRO A 682 4.85 -0.68 34.82
N ALA A 683 6.16 -0.94 35.00
CA ALA A 683 7.20 -0.02 34.50
C ALA A 683 7.29 -0.01 32.97
N ALA A 684 7.12 -1.16 32.30
CA ALA A 684 7.12 -1.21 30.83
C ALA A 684 5.99 -0.36 30.21
N ALA A 685 4.81 -0.35 30.85
CA ALA A 685 3.70 0.50 30.45
C ALA A 685 3.93 1.99 30.79
N TYR A 686 4.52 2.27 31.95
CA TYR A 686 4.86 3.63 32.36
C TYR A 686 5.90 4.28 31.45
N GLU A 687 7.00 3.59 31.12
CA GLU A 687 8.02 4.12 30.20
C GLU A 687 7.43 4.43 28.82
N LEU A 688 6.53 3.58 28.30
CA LEU A 688 5.79 3.88 27.07
C LEU A 688 4.91 5.14 27.22
N VAL A 689 4.06 5.22 28.24
CA VAL A 689 3.18 6.38 28.45
C VAL A 689 3.98 7.67 28.72
N LYS A 690 5.16 7.56 29.34
CA LYS A 690 6.10 8.67 29.59
C LYS A 690 6.77 9.17 28.32
N LEU A 691 7.07 8.29 27.35
CA LEU A 691 7.49 8.72 26.00
C LEU A 691 6.33 9.39 25.26
N MET A 692 5.10 8.88 25.38
CA MET A 692 3.93 9.51 24.76
C MET A 692 3.67 10.93 25.29
N HIS A 693 3.89 11.17 26.58
CA HIS A 693 3.80 12.51 27.18
C HIS A 693 4.97 13.46 26.84
N GLN A 694 5.95 13.02 26.03
CA GLN A 694 6.95 13.89 25.39
C GLN A 694 6.52 14.34 23.98
N THR A 695 5.30 14.00 23.56
CA THR A 695 4.65 14.47 22.32
C THR A 695 3.57 15.52 22.65
N ASP A 696 3.01 16.18 21.63
CA ASP A 696 1.92 17.16 21.77
C ASP A 696 0.55 16.54 22.15
N ILE A 697 0.53 15.40 22.85
CA ILE A 697 -0.69 14.75 23.33
C ILE A 697 -1.41 15.63 24.37
N PRO A 698 -2.69 15.99 24.19
CA PRO A 698 -3.37 16.88 25.13
C PRO A 698 -3.55 16.27 26.52
N ALA A 699 -3.42 17.10 27.56
CA ALA A 699 -3.60 16.70 28.96
C ALA A 699 -4.94 15.97 29.17
N GLY A 700 -4.89 14.79 29.80
CA GLY A 700 -6.06 13.95 30.08
C GLY A 700 -6.47 13.02 28.94
N VAL A 701 -5.91 13.14 27.73
CA VAL A 701 -6.18 12.19 26.63
C VAL A 701 -5.64 10.80 26.93
N LEU A 702 -4.50 10.70 27.62
CA LEU A 702 -3.91 9.44 28.07
C LEU A 702 -3.59 9.53 29.56
N ASN A 703 -4.08 8.56 30.33
CA ASN A 703 -3.88 8.48 31.78
C ASN A 703 -3.39 7.06 32.12
N LEU A 704 -2.52 6.94 33.12
CA LEU A 704 -1.97 5.68 33.62
C LEU A 704 -2.29 5.53 35.11
N VAL A 705 -3.01 4.46 35.45
CA VAL A 705 -3.35 4.12 36.85
C VAL A 705 -2.90 2.68 37.15
N PRO A 706 -1.63 2.47 37.56
CA PRO A 706 -1.15 1.21 38.12
C PRO A 706 -1.89 0.92 39.44
N GLY A 707 -2.02 -0.36 39.80
CA GLY A 707 -2.70 -0.76 41.05
C GLY A 707 -3.36 -2.14 40.96
N PRO A 708 -4.18 -2.53 41.96
CA PRO A 708 -4.86 -3.83 41.98
C PRO A 708 -5.92 -3.98 40.88
N GLY A 709 -6.14 -5.20 40.38
CA GLY A 709 -7.27 -5.51 39.48
C GLY A 709 -8.62 -5.30 40.18
N THR A 710 -8.73 -5.76 41.42
CA THR A 710 -9.92 -5.71 42.28
C THR A 710 -10.33 -4.30 42.74
N VAL A 711 -9.51 -3.27 42.50
CA VAL A 711 -9.79 -1.87 42.84
C VAL A 711 -9.92 -1.04 41.57
N VAL A 712 -8.81 -0.74 40.90
CA VAL A 712 -8.78 0.11 39.70
C VAL A 712 -9.50 -0.57 38.53
N GLY A 713 -9.28 -1.87 38.33
CA GLY A 713 -9.94 -2.64 37.27
C GLY A 713 -11.44 -2.75 37.48
N SER A 714 -11.88 -3.00 38.72
CA SER A 714 -13.31 -2.99 39.09
C SER A 714 -13.98 -1.67 38.72
N GLU A 715 -13.40 -0.53 39.12
CA GLU A 715 -14.03 0.78 38.86
C GLU A 715 -14.07 1.13 37.38
N LEU A 716 -13.02 0.80 36.60
CA LEU A 716 -13.04 0.97 35.13
C LEU A 716 -14.18 0.18 34.49
N VAL A 717 -14.47 -1.03 34.99
CA VAL A 717 -15.55 -1.89 34.49
C VAL A 717 -16.94 -1.39 34.92
N THR A 718 -17.09 -0.90 36.16
CA THR A 718 -18.39 -0.47 36.70
C THR A 718 -18.76 0.97 36.39
N SER A 719 -17.80 1.89 36.23
CA SER A 719 -18.06 3.31 35.96
C SER A 719 -18.91 3.52 34.72
N ARG A 720 -19.77 4.54 34.71
CA ARG A 720 -20.67 4.85 33.59
C ARG A 720 -20.05 5.74 32.52
N ASP A 721 -18.94 6.40 32.86
CA ASP A 721 -18.23 7.34 32.00
C ASP A 721 -17.19 6.67 31.08
N ILE A 722 -17.11 5.34 31.13
CA ILE A 722 -16.31 4.46 30.26
C ILE A 722 -17.22 3.83 29.19
N ASP A 723 -17.11 4.31 27.95
CA ASP A 723 -17.92 3.84 26.80
C ASP A 723 -17.51 2.42 26.30
N LYS A 724 -16.20 2.10 26.33
CA LYS A 724 -15.66 0.78 25.97
C LYS A 724 -14.54 0.32 26.89
N LEU A 725 -14.50 -0.99 27.15
CA LEU A 725 -13.39 -1.72 27.75
C LEU A 725 -12.59 -2.49 26.69
N SER A 726 -11.27 -2.57 26.84
CA SER A 726 -10.43 -3.54 26.13
C SER A 726 -9.60 -4.30 27.17
N PHE A 727 -9.62 -5.62 27.11
CA PHE A 727 -8.97 -6.46 28.12
C PHE A 727 -8.28 -7.67 27.47
N THR A 728 -7.01 -7.84 27.82
CA THR A 728 -6.17 -8.95 27.38
C THR A 728 -5.63 -9.65 28.62
N GLY A 729 -5.86 -10.97 28.76
CA GLY A 729 -5.55 -11.71 29.97
C GLY A 729 -6.23 -13.08 30.03
N GLU A 730 -6.49 -13.59 31.23
CA GLU A 730 -7.13 -14.91 31.41
C GLU A 730 -8.64 -14.92 31.10
N THR A 731 -9.11 -16.03 30.52
CA THR A 731 -10.52 -16.30 30.22
C THR A 731 -11.46 -16.14 31.42
N GLY A 732 -11.00 -16.43 32.65
CA GLY A 732 -11.81 -16.30 33.88
C GLY A 732 -12.23 -14.85 34.14
N THR A 733 -11.24 -13.97 34.29
CA THR A 733 -11.41 -12.52 34.44
C THR A 733 -12.10 -11.90 33.22
N GLY A 734 -11.78 -12.34 32.00
CA GLY A 734 -12.47 -11.89 30.78
C GLY A 734 -13.99 -12.11 30.82
N LYS A 735 -14.44 -13.29 31.26
CA LYS A 735 -15.87 -13.60 31.45
C LYS A 735 -16.51 -12.73 32.54
N MET A 736 -15.81 -12.46 33.65
CA MET A 736 -16.31 -11.57 34.70
C MET A 736 -16.48 -10.13 34.19
N ILE A 737 -15.49 -9.63 33.43
CA ILE A 737 -15.55 -8.31 32.78
C ILE A 737 -16.73 -8.24 31.81
N ALA A 738 -16.90 -9.24 30.93
CA ALA A 738 -18.04 -9.31 30.00
C ALA A 738 -19.40 -9.25 30.72
N ALA A 739 -19.55 -10.03 31.81
CA ALA A 739 -20.79 -10.09 32.58
C ALA A 739 -21.13 -8.77 33.29
N GLN A 740 -20.13 -8.02 33.75
CA GLN A 740 -20.35 -6.70 34.37
C GLN A 740 -20.55 -5.60 33.31
N ALA A 741 -19.79 -5.63 32.21
CA ALA A 741 -19.91 -4.69 31.09
C ALA A 741 -21.33 -4.71 30.49
N ALA A 742 -21.95 -5.89 30.40
CA ALA A 742 -23.32 -6.08 29.92
C ALA A 742 -24.41 -5.38 30.77
N ILE A 743 -24.13 -5.03 32.04
CA ILE A 743 -25.10 -4.34 32.92
C ILE A 743 -25.38 -2.91 32.43
N GLU A 744 -24.34 -2.22 31.95
CA GLU A 744 -24.42 -0.87 31.37
C GLU A 744 -24.29 -0.90 29.83
N VAL A 745 -24.36 -2.10 29.23
CA VAL A 745 -24.25 -2.36 27.77
C VAL A 745 -22.98 -1.78 27.13
N LYS A 746 -21.86 -1.74 27.88
CA LYS A 746 -20.56 -1.27 27.37
C LYS A 746 -20.07 -2.15 26.23
N ARG A 747 -19.40 -1.55 25.24
CA ARG A 747 -18.66 -2.32 24.23
C ARG A 747 -17.40 -2.92 24.89
N ILE A 748 -16.99 -4.10 24.41
CA ILE A 748 -15.84 -4.84 24.93
C ILE A 748 -14.97 -5.37 23.78
N SER A 749 -13.65 -5.36 23.93
CA SER A 749 -12.71 -6.26 23.25
C SER A 749 -12.10 -7.16 24.32
N LEU A 750 -11.98 -8.45 24.02
CA LEU A 750 -11.49 -9.48 24.94
C LEU A 750 -10.51 -10.38 24.20
N GLU A 751 -9.28 -10.48 24.68
CA GLU A 751 -8.27 -11.42 24.18
C GLU A 751 -7.79 -12.32 25.32
N LEU A 752 -8.21 -13.59 25.29
CA LEU A 752 -8.42 -14.40 26.49
C LEU A 752 -7.56 -15.67 26.59
N GLY A 753 -6.47 -15.72 25.82
CA GLY A 753 -5.53 -16.84 25.78
C GLY A 753 -5.93 -17.98 24.83
N GLY A 754 -5.16 -19.05 24.80
CA GLY A 754 -5.35 -20.13 23.84
C GLY A 754 -4.66 -21.45 24.16
N LYS A 755 -5.19 -22.51 23.55
CA LYS A 755 -4.59 -23.86 23.51
C LYS A 755 -4.35 -24.27 22.05
N ALA A 756 -3.45 -23.52 21.40
CA ALA A 756 -3.29 -23.50 19.95
C ALA A 756 -2.67 -24.80 19.39
N PRO A 757 -3.27 -25.42 18.36
CA PRO A 757 -2.73 -26.59 17.68
C PRO A 757 -1.75 -26.22 16.55
N TYR A 758 -0.71 -27.02 16.39
CA TYR A 758 0.23 -26.97 15.26
C TYR A 758 0.27 -28.33 14.58
N LEU A 759 -0.20 -28.39 13.34
CA LEU A 759 -0.49 -29.62 12.61
C LEU A 759 0.61 -29.91 11.57
N ILE A 760 1.17 -31.12 11.57
CA ILE A 760 2.21 -31.54 10.62
C ILE A 760 1.77 -32.85 9.94
N PHE A 761 1.61 -32.82 8.63
CA PHE A 761 1.22 -33.98 7.80
C PHE A 761 2.44 -34.73 7.22
N ASP A 762 2.21 -35.95 6.72
CA ASP A 762 3.25 -36.89 6.24
C ASP A 762 4.14 -36.40 5.08
N ASP A 763 3.78 -35.31 4.38
CA ASP A 763 4.57 -34.73 3.29
C ASP A 763 5.39 -33.49 3.71
N ALA A 764 5.37 -33.13 5.00
CA ALA A 764 6.01 -31.93 5.51
C ALA A 764 7.54 -31.97 5.41
N ASP A 765 8.14 -30.80 5.17
CA ASP A 765 9.56 -30.59 5.49
C ASP A 765 9.75 -30.66 7.01
N VAL A 766 10.34 -31.75 7.49
CA VAL A 766 10.63 -32.00 8.91
C VAL A 766 11.52 -30.90 9.51
N GLU A 767 12.52 -30.38 8.78
CA GLU A 767 13.41 -29.36 9.34
C GLU A 767 12.68 -28.04 9.54
N GLY A 768 12.03 -27.51 8.49
CA GLY A 768 11.23 -26.29 8.59
C GLY A 768 10.13 -26.40 9.64
N ALA A 769 9.35 -27.49 9.60
CA ALA A 769 8.24 -27.71 10.51
C ALA A 769 8.68 -27.78 11.98
N SER A 770 9.75 -28.53 12.29
CA SER A 770 10.27 -28.67 13.66
C SER A 770 10.91 -27.37 14.19
N ARG A 771 11.60 -26.59 13.35
CA ARG A 771 12.15 -25.28 13.75
C ARG A 771 11.05 -24.29 14.14
N ALA A 772 10.03 -24.18 13.28
CA ALA A 772 8.89 -23.30 13.53
C ALA A 772 8.04 -23.79 14.71
N ALA A 773 7.87 -25.11 14.90
CA ALA A 773 7.25 -25.69 16.11
C ALA A 773 7.95 -25.19 17.38
N VAL A 774 9.25 -25.43 17.51
CA VAL A 774 10.05 -25.06 18.70
C VAL A 774 10.01 -23.55 18.96
N PHE A 775 10.07 -22.72 17.92
CA PHE A 775 9.94 -21.26 18.07
C PHE A 775 8.58 -20.86 18.67
N GLY A 776 7.46 -21.30 18.07
CA GLY A 776 6.12 -20.93 18.56
C GLY A 776 5.71 -21.61 19.87
N MET A 777 6.40 -22.67 20.31
CA MET A 777 6.18 -23.33 21.60
C MET A 777 6.91 -22.64 22.75
N PHE A 778 8.19 -22.28 22.58
CA PHE A 778 9.08 -21.89 23.69
C PHE A 778 9.48 -20.41 23.69
N ARG A 779 9.05 -19.60 22.70
CA ARG A 779 9.18 -18.12 22.75
C ARG A 779 8.64 -17.57 24.07
N ASN A 780 9.40 -16.66 24.70
CA ASN A 780 9.11 -16.11 26.04
C ASN A 780 8.82 -17.17 27.13
N ALA A 781 9.47 -18.35 27.08
CA ALA A 781 9.19 -19.49 27.96
C ALA A 781 7.73 -20.00 27.87
N GLY A 782 7.10 -19.94 26.69
CA GLY A 782 5.70 -20.32 26.48
C GLY A 782 4.68 -19.34 27.09
N GLN A 783 5.13 -18.23 27.68
CA GLN A 783 4.29 -17.17 28.23
C GLN A 783 3.85 -16.22 27.11
N ALA A 784 3.05 -16.74 26.20
CA ALA A 784 2.69 -16.11 24.93
C ALA A 784 1.33 -16.64 24.47
N CYS A 785 0.34 -15.76 24.26
CA CYS A 785 -1.05 -16.18 24.00
C CYS A 785 -1.24 -16.96 22.68
N GLY A 786 -0.33 -16.80 21.72
CA GLY A 786 -0.29 -17.58 20.49
C GLY A 786 0.48 -18.91 20.60
N ALA A 787 0.92 -19.32 21.79
CA ALA A 787 1.85 -20.44 21.94
C ALA A 787 1.21 -21.77 21.51
N THR A 788 1.82 -22.42 20.52
CA THR A 788 1.31 -23.67 19.94
C THR A 788 1.66 -24.89 20.79
N THR A 789 1.12 -24.93 22.01
CA THR A 789 1.39 -25.95 23.03
C THR A 789 0.71 -27.30 22.78
N ARG A 790 0.01 -27.47 21.65
CA ARG A 790 -0.46 -28.76 21.14
C ARG A 790 0.21 -29.06 19.79
N LEU A 791 1.12 -30.02 19.77
CA LEU A 791 1.73 -30.55 18.55
C LEU A 791 0.88 -31.72 18.05
N LEU A 792 0.28 -31.58 16.87
CA LEU A 792 -0.52 -32.63 16.23
C LEU A 792 0.27 -33.19 15.05
N LEU A 793 0.63 -34.48 15.11
CA LEU A 793 1.48 -35.14 14.12
C LEU A 793 0.71 -36.23 13.37
N GLN A 794 0.88 -36.32 12.05
CA GLN A 794 0.37 -37.47 11.32
C GLN A 794 1.19 -38.73 11.66
N GLU A 795 0.54 -39.89 11.77
CA GLU A 795 1.16 -41.15 12.22
C GLU A 795 2.43 -41.54 11.45
N GLY A 796 2.54 -41.24 10.15
CA GLY A 796 3.68 -41.63 9.32
C GLY A 796 4.94 -40.78 9.50
N ILE A 797 4.82 -39.57 10.07
CA ILE A 797 5.93 -38.63 10.27
C ILE A 797 6.27 -38.40 11.75
N HIS A 798 5.44 -38.93 12.66
CA HIS A 798 5.52 -38.81 14.12
C HIS A 798 6.96 -38.83 14.67
N ASP A 799 7.62 -39.99 14.58
CA ASP A 799 8.92 -40.24 15.23
C ASP A 799 10.01 -39.28 14.71
N GLN A 800 10.00 -38.98 13.40
CA GLN A 800 10.98 -38.12 12.74
C GLN A 800 10.86 -36.67 13.22
N VAL A 801 9.63 -36.17 13.35
CA VAL A 801 9.37 -34.82 13.86
C VAL A 801 9.59 -34.74 15.36
N LEU A 802 9.18 -35.76 16.12
CA LEU A 802 9.36 -35.80 17.57
C LEU A 802 10.85 -35.86 17.96
N GLU A 803 11.66 -36.68 17.29
CA GLU A 803 13.12 -36.71 17.46
C GLU A 803 13.72 -35.32 17.16
N ARG A 804 13.33 -34.71 16.04
CA ARG A 804 13.93 -33.43 15.61
C ARG A 804 13.50 -32.24 16.49
N VAL A 805 12.23 -32.16 16.87
CA VAL A 805 11.73 -31.18 17.85
C VAL A 805 12.44 -31.37 19.18
N THR A 806 12.56 -32.61 19.68
CA THR A 806 13.27 -32.92 20.93
C THR A 806 14.74 -32.50 20.88
N GLN A 807 15.44 -32.76 19.77
CA GLN A 807 16.84 -32.36 19.59
C GLN A 807 16.99 -30.83 19.59
N LEU A 808 16.09 -30.10 18.92
CA LEU A 808 16.08 -28.64 18.89
C LEU A 808 15.75 -28.06 20.28
N THR A 809 14.75 -28.60 20.98
CA THR A 809 14.35 -28.21 22.33
C THR A 809 15.46 -28.40 23.36
N ARG A 810 16.25 -29.50 23.26
CA ARG A 810 17.41 -29.75 24.13
C ARG A 810 18.60 -28.82 23.88
N ASN A 811 18.59 -28.03 22.80
CA ASN A 811 19.60 -27.02 22.52
C ASN A 811 19.22 -25.61 23.03
N ILE A 812 18.03 -25.43 23.64
CA ILE A 812 17.58 -24.16 24.20
C ILE A 812 18.39 -23.86 25.47
N GLU A 813 19.23 -22.83 25.45
CA GLU A 813 19.92 -22.33 26.65
C GLU A 813 18.92 -21.59 27.55
N VAL A 814 18.50 -22.21 28.65
CA VAL A 814 17.73 -21.52 29.70
C VAL A 814 18.71 -20.75 30.60
N GLY A 815 18.47 -19.47 30.87
CA GLY A 815 19.44 -18.66 31.61
C GLY A 815 19.01 -17.22 31.88
N ASN A 816 19.97 -16.42 32.38
CA ASN A 816 19.76 -15.03 32.75
C ASN A 816 19.36 -14.20 31.49
N PRO A 817 18.19 -13.52 31.48
CA PRO A 817 17.70 -12.76 30.33
C PRO A 817 18.64 -11.69 29.75
N ALA A 818 19.61 -11.20 30.53
CA ALA A 818 20.62 -10.23 30.09
C ALA A 818 21.80 -10.85 29.31
N ALA A 819 21.94 -12.18 29.30
CA ALA A 819 22.92 -12.86 28.46
C ALA A 819 22.40 -12.99 27.00
N ASN A 820 23.28 -12.81 26.02
CA ASN A 820 22.89 -12.96 24.60
C ASN A 820 22.74 -14.43 24.16
N SER A 821 23.37 -15.35 24.90
CA SER A 821 23.33 -16.79 24.63
C SER A 821 21.99 -17.40 25.05
N THR A 822 21.43 -16.94 26.17
CA THR A 822 20.12 -17.35 26.70
C THR A 822 19.02 -17.34 25.63
N ASP A 823 18.54 -18.54 25.31
CA ASP A 823 17.38 -18.75 24.47
C ASP A 823 16.07 -18.46 25.21
N GLN A 824 15.95 -18.94 26.45
CA GLN A 824 14.75 -18.91 27.28
C GLN A 824 15.03 -18.33 28.67
N GLY A 825 14.18 -17.40 29.11
CA GLY A 825 14.25 -16.81 30.44
C GLY A 825 13.41 -17.55 31.49
N PRO A 826 13.23 -16.96 32.69
CA PRO A 826 12.36 -17.48 33.73
C PRO A 826 10.87 -17.23 33.43
N LEU A 827 10.01 -17.87 34.21
CA LEU A 827 8.58 -17.53 34.31
C LEU A 827 8.37 -16.23 35.09
N ILE A 828 7.26 -15.54 34.86
CA ILE A 828 6.94 -14.20 35.39
C ILE A 828 6.85 -14.13 36.92
N SER A 829 6.57 -15.24 37.61
CA SER A 829 6.36 -15.24 39.07
C SER A 829 6.44 -16.63 39.70
N ALA A 830 6.68 -16.68 41.01
CA ALA A 830 6.57 -17.88 41.84
C ALA A 830 5.17 -18.55 41.82
N SER A 831 4.12 -17.81 41.49
CA SER A 831 2.78 -18.37 41.28
C SER A 831 2.67 -19.08 39.93
N GLN A 832 3.20 -18.50 38.86
CA GLN A 832 3.17 -19.11 37.53
C GLN A 832 4.09 -20.34 37.46
N GLU A 833 5.26 -20.26 38.09
CA GLU A 833 6.16 -21.41 38.28
C GLU A 833 5.46 -22.61 38.93
N ARG A 834 4.64 -22.38 39.96
CA ARG A 834 3.91 -23.45 40.65
C ARG A 834 2.86 -24.08 39.74
N VAL A 835 2.08 -23.26 39.02
CA VAL A 835 1.07 -23.75 38.06
C VAL A 835 1.72 -24.62 36.98
N VAL A 836 2.86 -24.19 36.43
CA VAL A 836 3.61 -24.98 35.44
C VAL A 836 4.09 -26.31 36.02
N GLN A 837 4.65 -26.32 37.24
CA GLN A 837 5.05 -27.56 37.92
C GLN A 837 3.86 -28.49 38.22
N GLU A 838 2.70 -27.95 38.59
CA GLU A 838 1.47 -28.73 38.80
C GLU A 838 0.98 -29.42 37.51
N TYR A 839 1.11 -28.78 36.34
CA TYR A 839 0.81 -29.42 35.04
C TYR A 839 1.85 -30.47 34.63
N ILE A 840 3.14 -30.24 34.92
CA ILE A 840 4.20 -31.23 34.67
C ILE A 840 3.98 -32.48 35.54
N GLN A 841 3.69 -32.30 36.83
CA GLN A 841 3.35 -33.42 37.72
C GLN A 841 2.08 -34.15 37.27
N PHE A 842 1.05 -33.41 36.81
CA PHE A 842 -0.14 -34.04 36.22
C PHE A 842 0.19 -34.90 34.99
N GLY A 843 1.10 -34.46 34.11
CA GLY A 843 1.53 -35.25 32.95
C GLY A 843 2.22 -36.56 33.34
N LEU A 844 3.07 -36.51 34.37
CA LEU A 844 3.72 -37.68 34.96
C LEU A 844 2.72 -38.62 35.65
N ASP A 845 1.81 -38.08 36.47
CA ASP A 845 0.80 -38.84 37.21
C ASP A 845 -0.25 -39.50 36.28
N ALA A 846 -0.51 -38.88 35.12
CA ALA A 846 -1.36 -39.43 34.06
C ALA A 846 -0.67 -40.55 33.25
N GLY A 847 0.66 -40.67 33.34
CA GLY A 847 1.44 -41.67 32.61
C GLY A 847 1.69 -41.33 31.13
N PHE A 848 1.75 -40.04 30.78
CA PHE A 848 2.21 -39.61 29.46
C PHE A 848 3.74 -39.67 29.35
N ASP A 849 4.27 -39.91 28.15
CA ASP A 849 5.70 -40.14 27.96
C ASP A 849 6.47 -38.81 27.99
N LEU A 850 7.22 -38.56 29.07
CA LEU A 850 8.08 -37.38 29.20
C LEU A 850 9.31 -37.52 28.30
N VAL A 851 9.32 -36.80 27.18
CA VAL A 851 10.37 -36.89 26.15
C VAL A 851 11.57 -36.02 26.49
N THR A 852 11.36 -34.85 27.09
CA THR A 852 12.43 -33.95 27.54
C THR A 852 11.92 -32.92 28.55
N GLY A 853 12.82 -32.38 29.37
CA GLY A 853 12.50 -31.42 30.43
C GLY A 853 11.81 -32.07 31.63
N GLY A 854 10.84 -31.37 32.21
CA GLY A 854 10.03 -31.87 33.32
C GLY A 854 10.50 -31.45 34.72
N SER A 855 11.44 -30.51 34.86
CA SER A 855 11.86 -29.97 36.16
C SER A 855 12.02 -28.44 36.23
N LYS A 856 11.99 -27.92 37.46
CA LYS A 856 12.56 -26.60 37.80
C LYS A 856 14.08 -26.73 37.83
N LEU A 857 14.79 -25.79 37.21
CA LEU A 857 16.25 -25.73 37.25
C LEU A 857 16.75 -25.30 38.64
N GLN A 858 17.89 -25.85 39.06
CA GLN A 858 18.48 -25.69 40.38
C GLN A 858 20.00 -25.49 40.27
N GLY A 859 20.60 -24.86 41.27
CA GLY A 859 22.02 -24.56 41.36
C GLY A 859 22.38 -23.11 41.01
N GLU A 860 23.69 -22.85 40.98
CA GLU A 860 24.27 -21.53 40.79
C GLU A 860 23.77 -20.86 39.49
N GLY A 861 23.07 -19.72 39.64
CA GLY A 861 22.40 -19.00 38.56
C GLY A 861 20.87 -19.21 38.48
N TYR A 862 20.35 -20.32 39.00
CA TYR A 862 18.91 -20.64 38.96
C TYR A 862 18.19 -20.56 40.31
N ASP A 863 18.89 -20.80 41.41
CA ASP A 863 18.33 -20.92 42.79
C ASP A 863 17.53 -19.70 43.29
N HIS A 864 17.59 -18.56 42.61
CA HIS A 864 16.87 -17.34 42.98
C HIS A 864 15.87 -16.86 41.91
N GLY A 865 15.71 -17.57 40.78
CA GLY A 865 14.75 -17.23 39.74
C GLY A 865 13.69 -18.33 39.50
N TYR A 866 12.79 -18.07 38.55
CA TYR A 866 11.65 -18.94 38.24
C TYR A 866 11.86 -19.80 36.99
N TYR A 867 13.01 -20.47 36.92
CA TYR A 867 13.47 -21.18 35.73
C TYR A 867 12.92 -22.62 35.64
N VAL A 868 12.20 -22.92 34.56
CA VAL A 868 11.65 -24.25 34.27
C VAL A 868 12.15 -24.72 32.90
N GLU A 869 12.42 -26.02 32.77
CA GLU A 869 12.90 -26.63 31.53
C GLU A 869 11.84 -26.63 30.41
N PRO A 870 12.24 -26.42 29.14
CA PRO A 870 11.43 -26.75 27.97
C PRO A 870 10.98 -28.21 28.01
N THR A 871 9.68 -28.43 28.21
CA THR A 871 9.09 -29.73 28.53
C THR A 871 8.18 -30.24 27.41
N ILE A 872 8.31 -31.51 27.03
CA ILE A 872 7.48 -32.17 26.02
C ILE A 872 6.96 -33.50 26.57
N PHE A 873 5.64 -33.67 26.54
CA PHE A 873 4.96 -34.95 26.77
C PHE A 873 4.39 -35.50 25.46
N ASP A 874 4.62 -36.79 25.21
CA ASP A 874 4.08 -37.55 24.09
C ASP A 874 3.02 -38.56 24.54
N GLY A 875 2.25 -39.09 23.58
CA GLY A 875 1.11 -39.98 23.83
C GLY A 875 -0.06 -39.28 24.54
N VAL A 876 -0.14 -37.94 24.48
CA VAL A 876 -1.09 -37.16 25.28
C VAL A 876 -2.50 -37.30 24.71
N ASP A 877 -3.42 -37.86 25.52
CA ASP A 877 -4.85 -37.80 25.24
C ASP A 877 -5.29 -36.33 25.15
N ASN A 878 -5.78 -35.94 23.97
CA ASN A 878 -6.26 -34.59 23.71
C ASN A 878 -7.41 -34.17 24.65
N ALA A 879 -8.21 -35.12 25.16
CA ALA A 879 -9.29 -34.83 26.12
C ALA A 879 -8.79 -34.63 27.57
N SER A 880 -7.52 -34.93 27.86
CA SER A 880 -6.92 -34.71 29.18
C SER A 880 -6.75 -33.22 29.50
N ARG A 881 -6.53 -32.89 30.78
CA ARG A 881 -6.21 -31.52 31.21
C ARG A 881 -4.99 -30.94 30.48
N LEU A 882 -3.97 -31.76 30.25
CA LEU A 882 -2.74 -31.35 29.54
C LEU A 882 -3.02 -31.02 28.06
N GLY A 883 -3.99 -31.70 27.44
CA GLY A 883 -4.49 -31.40 26.10
C GLY A 883 -5.46 -30.20 26.04
N GLN A 884 -6.29 -30.00 27.06
CA GLN A 884 -7.36 -28.98 27.06
C GLN A 884 -6.97 -27.61 27.62
N GLU A 885 -6.22 -27.57 28.73
CA GLU A 885 -6.08 -26.36 29.56
C GLU A 885 -4.84 -25.54 29.17
N GLU A 886 -4.98 -24.21 29.13
CA GLU A 886 -3.86 -23.28 28.89
C GLU A 886 -2.91 -23.27 30.09
N ILE A 887 -1.63 -23.56 29.83
CA ILE A 887 -0.58 -23.66 30.85
C ILE A 887 0.17 -22.32 31.00
N PHE A 888 0.29 -21.56 29.90
CA PHE A 888 1.05 -20.31 29.79
C PHE A 888 2.49 -20.45 30.31
N GLY A 889 3.18 -21.49 29.83
CA GLY A 889 4.53 -21.89 30.25
C GLY A 889 5.13 -22.91 29.25
N PRO A 890 6.38 -23.36 29.43
CA PRO A 890 7.14 -24.07 28.41
C PRO A 890 6.82 -25.58 28.41
N VAL A 891 5.55 -25.95 28.26
CA VAL A 891 5.06 -27.33 28.32
C VAL A 891 4.20 -27.63 27.09
N VAL A 892 4.61 -28.63 26.31
CA VAL A 892 3.95 -29.05 25.06
C VAL A 892 3.35 -30.44 25.21
N ALA A 893 2.13 -30.61 24.72
CA ALA A 893 1.47 -31.89 24.53
C ALA A 893 1.56 -32.33 23.07
N VAL A 894 1.99 -33.57 22.81
CA VAL A 894 2.00 -34.19 21.48
C VAL A 894 0.87 -35.23 21.38
N THR A 895 0.15 -35.21 20.27
CA THR A 895 -0.93 -36.16 19.95
C THR A 895 -0.87 -36.52 18.47
N THR A 896 -1.13 -37.78 18.11
CA THR A 896 -1.19 -38.23 16.70
C THR A 896 -2.55 -38.02 16.04
N PHE A 897 -2.58 -38.07 14.70
CA PHE A 897 -3.80 -38.19 13.90
C PHE A 897 -3.56 -39.04 12.65
N SER A 898 -4.62 -39.68 12.13
CA SER A 898 -4.56 -40.54 10.95
C SER A 898 -4.84 -39.80 9.63
N ASP A 899 -5.86 -38.91 9.58
CA ASP A 899 -6.31 -38.23 8.36
C ASP A 899 -6.66 -36.73 8.51
N GLU A 900 -6.99 -36.08 7.38
CA GLU A 900 -7.33 -34.65 7.30
C GLU A 900 -8.58 -34.26 8.11
N ALA A 901 -9.55 -35.16 8.26
CA ALA A 901 -10.77 -34.91 9.01
C ALA A 901 -10.55 -35.06 10.52
N GLU A 902 -9.79 -36.08 10.94
CA GLU A 902 -9.38 -36.25 12.34
C GLU A 902 -8.47 -35.10 12.80
N ALA A 903 -7.51 -34.69 11.96
CA ALA A 903 -6.65 -33.54 12.20
C ALA A 903 -7.46 -32.26 12.53
N VAL A 904 -8.47 -31.96 11.71
CA VAL A 904 -9.37 -30.81 11.91
C VAL A 904 -10.30 -31.02 13.12
N ALA A 905 -10.77 -32.24 13.38
CA ALA A 905 -11.60 -32.54 14.54
C ALA A 905 -10.84 -32.34 15.86
N LEU A 906 -9.64 -32.92 15.97
CA LEU A 906 -8.75 -32.75 17.12
C LEU A 906 -8.38 -31.29 17.32
N ALA A 907 -7.90 -30.59 16.28
CA ALA A 907 -7.52 -29.18 16.37
C ALA A 907 -8.65 -28.32 16.98
N ASN A 908 -9.89 -28.55 16.56
CA ASN A 908 -11.09 -27.85 17.05
C ASN A 908 -11.57 -28.30 18.45
N ALA A 909 -11.20 -29.49 18.92
CA ALA A 909 -11.63 -30.10 20.17
C ALA A 909 -10.84 -29.57 21.39
N VAL A 910 -10.95 -28.25 21.60
CA VAL A 910 -10.59 -27.49 22.81
C VAL A 910 -11.61 -26.36 22.98
N ASP A 911 -11.72 -25.70 24.12
CA ASP A 911 -12.63 -24.55 24.29
C ASP A 911 -12.16 -23.26 23.56
N PHE A 912 -10.86 -23.19 23.29
CA PHE A 912 -10.15 -22.04 22.71
C PHE A 912 -10.21 -21.98 21.18
N GLY A 913 -9.70 -20.89 20.61
CA GLY A 913 -9.62 -20.64 19.17
C GLY A 913 -8.81 -19.38 18.81
N LEU A 914 -7.67 -19.12 19.46
CA LEU A 914 -6.87 -17.92 19.18
C LEU A 914 -6.07 -18.07 17.88
N VAL A 915 -5.10 -18.98 17.84
CA VAL A 915 -4.28 -19.27 16.64
C VAL A 915 -4.16 -20.77 16.38
N ALA A 916 -3.65 -21.12 15.20
CA ALA A 916 -3.17 -22.46 14.83
C ALA A 916 -2.09 -22.38 13.74
N GLY A 917 -1.37 -23.46 13.48
CA GLY A 917 -0.47 -23.59 12.33
C GLY A 917 -0.61 -24.92 11.60
N VAL A 918 -0.29 -24.96 10.30
CA VAL A 918 -0.43 -26.14 9.43
C VAL A 918 0.80 -26.29 8.52
N TRP A 919 1.40 -27.47 8.48
CA TRP A 919 2.49 -27.86 7.58
C TRP A 919 2.05 -29.03 6.69
N SER A 920 2.39 -28.98 5.40
CA SER A 920 1.42 -29.19 4.30
C SER A 920 2.09 -28.99 2.94
N ALA A 921 2.91 -29.91 2.41
CA ALA A 921 3.52 -29.70 1.09
C ALA A 921 2.45 -29.68 -0.03
N ASP A 922 1.38 -30.46 0.12
CA ASP A 922 0.08 -30.16 -0.49
C ASP A 922 -0.49 -28.85 0.13
N TYR A 923 -0.28 -27.72 -0.56
CA TYR A 923 -0.86 -26.42 -0.21
C TYR A 923 -2.40 -26.41 -0.30
N PRO A 924 -3.05 -26.98 -1.35
CA PRO A 924 -4.48 -27.24 -1.32
C PRO A 924 -4.99 -27.97 -0.07
N ARG A 925 -4.26 -28.95 0.49
CA ARG A 925 -4.57 -29.57 1.79
C ARG A 925 -4.40 -28.59 2.94
N ALA A 926 -3.26 -27.91 3.03
CA ALA A 926 -3.02 -26.91 4.08
C ALA A 926 -4.15 -25.85 4.13
N MET A 927 -4.62 -25.40 2.97
CA MET A 927 -5.73 -24.46 2.82
C MET A 927 -7.11 -25.05 3.18
N ARG A 928 -7.37 -26.35 2.91
CA ARG A 928 -8.60 -27.03 3.39
C ARG A 928 -8.61 -27.14 4.90
N VAL A 929 -7.51 -27.62 5.49
CA VAL A 929 -7.31 -27.77 6.94
C VAL A 929 -7.45 -26.43 7.64
N ALA A 930 -6.76 -25.40 7.17
CA ALA A 930 -6.83 -24.05 7.74
C ALA A 930 -8.24 -23.46 7.74
N ARG A 931 -9.05 -23.73 6.70
CA ARG A 931 -10.47 -23.33 6.64
C ARG A 931 -11.38 -24.16 7.56
N GLY A 932 -10.96 -25.36 7.94
CA GLY A 932 -11.68 -26.22 8.89
C GLY A 932 -11.39 -25.87 10.36
N ILE A 933 -10.25 -25.26 10.67
CA ILE A 933 -9.86 -24.88 12.02
C ILE A 933 -10.55 -23.57 12.43
N ARG A 934 -11.24 -23.60 13.58
CA ARG A 934 -11.94 -22.43 14.15
C ARG A 934 -11.01 -21.60 15.03
N ALA A 935 -10.00 -21.01 14.41
CA ALA A 935 -9.06 -20.08 15.04
C ALA A 935 -9.08 -18.70 14.38
N GLY A 936 -8.63 -17.67 15.11
CA GLY A 936 -8.49 -16.29 14.65
C GLY A 936 -7.51 -16.14 13.50
N THR A 937 -6.32 -16.71 13.70
CA THR A 937 -5.21 -16.72 12.73
C THR A 937 -4.77 -18.15 12.50
N VAL A 938 -4.56 -18.56 11.24
CA VAL A 938 -3.99 -19.86 10.90
C VAL A 938 -2.78 -19.68 10.00
N TRP A 939 -1.61 -20.09 10.47
CA TRP A 939 -0.37 -20.07 9.70
C TRP A 939 -0.27 -21.29 8.78
N ILE A 940 0.35 -21.13 7.60
CA ILE A 940 0.72 -22.21 6.69
C ILE A 940 2.21 -22.08 6.42
N TRP A 941 2.98 -23.14 6.69
CA TRP A 941 4.46 -23.15 6.64
C TRP A 941 5.16 -22.12 7.55
N ASP A 942 4.50 -21.69 8.62
CA ASP A 942 5.02 -20.71 9.58
C ASP A 942 4.41 -20.95 10.97
N ASN A 943 4.98 -20.34 12.01
CA ASN A 943 4.47 -20.36 13.38
C ASN A 943 4.83 -19.07 14.12
N TYR A 944 3.86 -18.46 14.81
CA TYR A 944 4.03 -17.19 15.54
C TYR A 944 4.31 -15.94 14.67
N ALA A 945 3.90 -15.93 13.39
CA ALA A 945 3.96 -14.71 12.58
C ALA A 945 2.82 -13.72 12.94
N GLN A 946 3.17 -12.48 13.28
CA GLN A 946 2.22 -11.43 13.71
C GLN A 946 2.51 -10.09 13.00
N PRO A 947 2.17 -9.95 11.70
CA PRO A 947 2.30 -8.68 10.97
C PRO A 947 1.31 -7.63 11.49
N VAL A 948 1.70 -6.35 11.50
CA VAL A 948 0.90 -5.25 12.08
C VAL A 948 -0.34 -4.92 11.25
N GLU A 949 -0.30 -5.23 9.96
CA GLU A 949 -1.38 -5.09 8.99
C GLU A 949 -2.38 -6.26 9.05
N GLY A 950 -1.97 -7.39 9.65
CA GLY A 950 -2.80 -8.57 9.83
C GLY A 950 -3.80 -8.42 10.99
N ILE A 951 -4.65 -9.42 11.17
CA ILE A 951 -5.53 -9.49 12.34
C ILE A 951 -4.91 -10.35 13.44
N TRP A 952 -5.20 -9.98 14.68
CA TRP A 952 -5.10 -10.84 15.84
C TRP A 952 -6.47 -10.94 16.51
N GLY A 953 -6.88 -12.14 16.93
CA GLY A 953 -7.92 -12.27 17.94
C GLY A 953 -8.88 -13.46 17.83
N GLY A 954 -9.49 -13.79 18.95
CA GLY A 954 -10.05 -15.12 19.22
C GLY A 954 -11.30 -15.53 18.42
N TYR A 955 -11.47 -16.85 18.32
CA TYR A 955 -12.74 -17.54 18.18
C TYR A 955 -13.10 -18.23 19.52
N LYS A 956 -14.38 -18.59 19.69
CA LYS A 956 -14.88 -19.41 20.81
C LYS A 956 -14.57 -18.72 22.15
N GLN A 957 -13.90 -19.38 23.09
CA GLN A 957 -13.58 -18.77 24.39
C GLN A 957 -12.31 -17.90 24.39
N SER A 958 -11.51 -17.92 23.30
CA SER A 958 -10.28 -17.12 23.21
C SER A 958 -10.49 -15.62 23.03
N GLY A 959 -11.70 -15.15 22.71
CA GLY A 959 -11.90 -13.71 22.60
C GLY A 959 -13.18 -13.23 21.91
N MET A 960 -13.35 -11.92 21.90
CA MET A 960 -14.39 -11.15 21.21
C MET A 960 -13.80 -9.82 20.74
N GLY A 961 -14.07 -9.44 19.49
CA GLY A 961 -13.40 -8.29 18.85
C GLY A 961 -12.10 -8.69 18.14
N ARG A 962 -11.29 -7.71 17.74
CA ARG A 962 -9.97 -7.92 17.11
C ARG A 962 -8.95 -6.87 17.57
N GLU A 963 -7.68 -7.23 17.49
CA GLU A 963 -6.52 -6.35 17.57
C GLU A 963 -5.72 -6.43 16.25
N LEU A 964 -4.81 -5.47 16.02
CA LEU A 964 -4.01 -5.32 14.79
C LEU A 964 -4.82 -5.10 13.48
N GLY A 965 -4.14 -4.55 12.47
CA GLY A 965 -4.72 -4.29 11.15
C GLY A 965 -5.89 -3.30 11.15
N TYR A 966 -6.65 -3.27 10.06
CA TYR A 966 -7.84 -2.41 9.99
C TYR A 966 -8.96 -2.87 10.93
N HIS A 967 -9.08 -4.16 11.23
CA HIS A 967 -10.13 -4.66 12.15
C HIS A 967 -9.82 -4.43 13.63
N GLY A 968 -8.54 -4.33 14.02
CA GLY A 968 -8.16 -3.76 15.31
C GLY A 968 -8.46 -2.27 15.40
N LEU A 969 -8.31 -1.54 14.27
CA LEU A 969 -8.91 -0.22 14.11
C LEU A 969 -10.44 -0.29 14.08
N GLU A 970 -11.17 -1.42 14.06
CA GLU A 970 -12.66 -1.42 14.04
C GLU A 970 -13.37 -1.44 15.41
N ASP A 971 -12.67 -1.81 16.48
CA ASP A 971 -13.38 -2.50 17.56
C ASP A 971 -14.09 -1.58 18.57
N PHE A 972 -13.75 -0.29 18.62
CA PHE A 972 -14.41 0.74 19.42
C PHE A 972 -15.16 1.75 18.50
N LEU A 973 -15.16 1.52 17.17
CA LEU A 973 -15.73 2.44 16.18
C LEU A 973 -17.27 2.53 16.30
N GLU A 974 -17.84 3.68 16.69
CA GLU A 974 -19.28 3.83 16.99
C GLU A 974 -20.12 4.61 15.96
N VAL A 975 -21.08 3.90 15.35
CA VAL A 975 -21.74 4.25 14.09
C VAL A 975 -23.00 5.11 14.31
N LYS A 976 -22.87 6.41 14.06
CA LYS A 976 -23.94 7.40 14.18
C LYS A 976 -24.58 7.74 12.83
N GLN A 977 -25.72 7.14 12.50
CA GLN A 977 -26.54 7.53 11.34
C GLN A 977 -27.10 8.95 11.50
N ILE A 978 -26.64 9.87 10.64
CA ILE A 978 -27.26 11.20 10.46
C ILE A 978 -28.14 11.16 9.22
N PHE A 979 -29.46 11.17 9.39
CA PHE A 979 -30.42 11.28 8.29
C PHE A 979 -30.79 12.76 8.05
N THR A 980 -30.58 13.25 6.82
CA THR A 980 -31.03 14.58 6.41
C THR A 980 -32.06 14.49 5.28
N ASP A 981 -33.19 15.17 5.47
CA ASP A 981 -34.14 15.47 4.40
C ASP A 981 -33.70 16.74 3.65
N GLY A 982 -33.17 16.56 2.44
CA GLY A 982 -32.73 17.68 1.59
C GLY A 982 -33.85 18.57 1.05
N THR A 983 -35.14 18.20 1.24
CA THR A 983 -36.27 19.01 0.75
C THR A 983 -36.70 20.11 1.72
N GLY A 984 -36.46 19.94 3.02
CA GLY A 984 -36.90 20.87 4.07
C GLY A 984 -38.43 21.05 4.17
N LEU A 985 -39.23 20.20 3.52
CA LEU A 985 -40.68 20.41 3.39
C LEU A 985 -41.42 20.17 4.72
N THR A 986 -42.34 21.10 5.04
CA THR A 986 -43.17 21.04 6.26
C THR A 986 -44.27 20.00 6.18
N SER A 987 -44.90 19.83 5.02
CA SER A 987 -45.79 18.70 4.72
C SER A 987 -45.05 17.67 3.85
N LYS A 988 -45.27 16.39 4.14
CA LYS A 988 -44.66 15.26 3.43
C LYS A 988 -45.69 14.14 3.25
N PRO A 989 -45.63 13.34 2.17
CA PRO A 989 -46.61 12.26 1.95
C PRO A 989 -46.77 11.27 3.13
N PRO A 990 -45.71 10.92 3.90
CA PRO A 990 -45.88 10.11 5.12
C PRO A 990 -46.59 10.83 6.26
N TYR A 991 -46.45 12.16 6.39
CA TYR A 991 -47.11 12.92 7.47
C TYR A 991 -48.63 12.92 7.28
N GLY A 992 -49.11 12.97 6.03
CA GLY A 992 -50.53 12.84 5.66
C GLY A 992 -51.18 11.50 6.00
N GLN A 993 -50.41 10.50 6.47
CA GLN A 993 -50.95 9.23 6.99
C GLN A 993 -51.43 9.35 8.45
N VAL A 994 -50.96 10.37 9.18
CA VAL A 994 -51.22 10.59 10.62
C VAL A 994 -51.92 11.92 10.86
N ILE A 995 -51.45 12.98 10.21
CA ILE A 995 -52.04 14.32 10.25
C ILE A 995 -53.02 14.43 9.07
N LYS A 996 -54.29 14.72 9.36
CA LYS A 996 -55.21 15.21 8.34
C LYS A 996 -55.05 16.72 8.22
N GLU A 997 -54.69 17.16 7.01
CA GLU A 997 -54.84 18.54 6.54
C GLU A 997 -56.29 18.82 6.14
#